data_AF-A0A550CP40-F1
#
_entry.id   AF-A0A550CP40-F1
#
_cell.length_a   1.000
_cell.length_b   1.000
_cell.length_c   1.000
_cell.angle_alpha   90.00
_cell.angle_beta   90.00
_cell.angle_gamma   90.00
#
_symmetry.space_group_name_H-M   'P 1'
#
loop_
_entity.id
_entity.type
_entity.pdbx_description
1 polymer ?
#
loop_
_entity_poly.entity_id
_entity_poly.type
_entity_poly.pdbx_seq_one_letter_code
_entity_poly.pdbx_strand_id
1 'polypeptide(L)'
;MSVHSPFVHDDEIHWDVRNKYATAQAPDNPDLIIPRDKKVASYRYILYLVWQDEAKRANIEGPSTRECKAKMEAVDSLIEVIDRCYKSANYGALRSEVREFVVEQRSPAELQQAIDNFILDIEPAIRSVAEGDVGLHTWEPEGIPADYMSHFQSLEIPCISAQKNFPSLLLHELGTLVEQVGPRQCIDQIFGSQITYLCNAAGAGKTRLLLEGLTLHWGFYFTLARDTWGVGSGDWKDALDSIGLSGIRKTLPNDPGGDDPQSLMYEGLLEKNKDIVRRHVYAVLWARLLVFRVFLKYVPSSVTAEEEALYRRRWLLLQVDPCILPDHPDFDVFFHLAKTIREIYVSDTVTPVVRASLDALAQAVLPAMKGTQSTSPLAQCKKFVVVIDEAQMAARMYQDAFRSDTRTASTDGVDSGSSPGGEKTKHRPLLRQLLVDIAQVVNSRPVHLLPTGTSISQAEFQQAVQSAIAKDTTSQRTARYTGGIRSMHDVETYAKRLLPASFLAGESGQRLLHRMFMWLPGRFRFMARFLTFLMINGLRSPHGLLNSFVYTYTEGYLPTDAGDMLRHEPAIPLSFLQRWTEVQIDFDRIKDNEVMYSQVLTIAREPVCNYILKSSLKLRVSSEDSPLLVEVGFARYDIPDDTDDINGTPREAAIDEPLIILRLSTWFDSRPHLTMYNCLAHRIGNTDSSGGNNGWENYIAHCLVRAFSQGSVPLSTIFTIRKSQASKFGDLMGRSAKIVRVIRLNSSPVDARPLVGVTTYDRRPHSTSYADDPGRPRFPSVNLGVSAGDGPDSEENGTLRKYEQTLEWLQTNPTPLYFPDTNFGPDIVMVLQLDNGELCWLVVQCKKVSSIGKKFKVPSSHVAHALHSVTPANFFMSKKKQDKGNVDQNEAKKNERACKILRDLPQRTSLAGDCSVIRAVALFPGPNYLDKVARDEGDSDSHPLVEVNFDHLKDITRDLTPNDILQVNEEAESDRVQRAASKKKLADNKRANNVQNVISARALPREGPRSKHSRPQANTLRDFRNRHTSLTKATPKSVASEASASDYPERNFEAPDGLALGSMADGESEATAPPDTFSEYSTVQQYWNSPPPFNASALFSPSSGSVELLSDTAMLQTPGAGTSSSLYPAMHRSPISASSTYLGDDLGEARSRQASAPVTPKRPAKGMSFDEGSVRSPPKRARQDH
;
A
#
# COMPACT_ATOMS: atom_id res chain seq x y z
N MET A 1 0.27 1.52 34.72
CA MET A 1 1.57 1.80 35.36
C MET A 1 2.59 1.95 34.25
N SER A 2 3.21 3.13 34.10
CA SER A 2 4.33 3.37 33.19
C SER A 2 5.62 3.41 33.99
N VAL A 3 6.62 2.63 33.59
CA VAL A 3 7.95 2.68 34.22
C VAL A 3 8.65 3.94 33.72
N HIS A 4 9.00 4.86 34.63
CA HIS A 4 9.86 6.00 34.27
C HIS A 4 11.29 5.49 34.06
N SER A 5 11.83 5.74 32.86
CA SER A 5 13.23 5.48 32.55
C SER A 5 14.12 6.58 33.16
N PRO A 6 15.23 6.24 33.86
CA PRO A 6 16.04 7.21 34.60
C PRO A 6 17.09 7.92 33.71
N PHE A 7 16.64 8.60 32.65
CA PHE A 7 17.49 9.48 31.85
C PHE A 7 17.13 10.95 32.07
N VAL A 8 18.11 11.73 32.49
CA VAL A 8 17.99 13.18 32.74
C VAL A 8 17.97 13.93 31.40
N HIS A 9 17.01 14.85 31.23
CA HIS A 9 16.85 15.66 30.02
C HIS A 9 17.87 16.81 29.94
N ASP A 10 18.25 17.21 28.71
CA ASP A 10 19.05 18.43 28.46
C ASP A 10 18.38 19.71 29.03
N ASP A 11 17.07 19.67 29.28
CA ASP A 11 16.32 20.73 29.97
C ASP A 11 16.92 21.13 31.32
N GLU A 12 17.57 20.23 32.07
CA GLU A 12 18.11 20.58 33.39
C GLU A 12 19.35 21.49 33.29
N ILE A 13 20.24 21.23 32.32
CA ILE A 13 21.34 22.14 31.97
C ILE A 13 20.78 23.42 31.35
N HIS A 14 19.78 23.32 30.49
CA HIS A 14 19.15 24.47 29.87
C HIS A 14 18.42 25.38 30.90
N TRP A 15 17.90 24.81 31.98
CA TRP A 15 17.26 25.50 33.10
C TRP A 15 18.28 26.15 34.03
N ASP A 16 19.33 25.43 34.44
CA ASP A 16 20.34 25.95 35.37
C ASP A 16 21.21 27.03 34.73
N VAL A 17 21.57 26.88 33.44
CA VAL A 17 22.25 27.93 32.67
C VAL A 17 21.33 29.13 32.42
N ARG A 18 20.02 28.94 32.15
CA ARG A 18 19.07 30.07 32.04
C ARG A 18 18.93 30.82 33.37
N ASN A 19 18.61 30.13 34.46
CA ASN A 19 18.25 30.78 35.72
C ASN A 19 19.40 31.54 36.37
N LYS A 20 20.65 31.06 36.20
CA LYS A 20 21.85 31.76 36.69
C LYS A 20 22.25 32.98 35.84
N TYR A 21 21.67 33.18 34.66
CA TYR A 21 21.95 34.32 33.76
C TYR A 21 20.76 35.24 33.47
N ALA A 22 19.52 34.77 33.62
CA ALA A 22 18.31 35.60 33.49
C ALA A 22 18.28 36.74 34.53
N THR A 23 18.88 36.53 35.70
CA THR A 23 19.09 37.56 36.73
C THR A 23 20.13 38.63 36.34
N ALA A 24 20.78 38.51 35.18
CA ALA A 24 21.78 39.47 34.68
C ALA A 24 21.36 40.18 33.38
N GLN A 25 20.18 39.92 32.81
CA GLN A 25 19.65 40.61 31.63
C GLN A 25 18.20 41.05 31.81
N ALA A 26 17.98 42.37 31.87
CA ALA A 26 16.68 42.94 31.50
C ALA A 26 16.53 42.90 29.96
N PRO A 27 15.33 42.72 29.39
CA PRO A 27 15.18 42.41 27.95
C PRO A 27 15.58 43.54 26.98
N ASP A 28 15.60 44.80 27.44
CA ASP A 28 15.40 45.96 26.57
C ASP A 28 16.68 46.70 26.13
N ASN A 29 17.87 46.08 26.23
CA ASN A 29 19.12 46.69 25.75
C ASN A 29 20.14 45.68 25.16
N PRO A 30 20.23 45.54 23.82
CA PRO A 30 21.17 44.62 23.17
C PRO A 30 22.62 45.13 23.15
N ASP A 31 22.87 46.42 23.38
CA ASP A 31 24.20 47.04 23.27
C ASP A 31 25.01 47.01 24.58
N LEU A 32 24.53 46.29 25.61
CA LEU A 32 25.22 46.21 26.89
C LEU A 32 26.47 45.31 26.81
N ILE A 33 27.62 45.91 26.47
CA ILE A 33 28.92 45.22 26.36
C ILE A 33 29.35 44.69 27.74
N ILE A 34 29.00 43.42 28.01
CA ILE A 34 29.53 42.67 29.15
C ILE A 34 31.07 42.60 29.00
N PRO A 35 31.86 43.07 30.00
CA PRO A 35 33.33 43.01 29.95
C PRO A 35 33.85 41.62 29.61
N ARG A 36 34.91 41.55 28.79
CA ARG A 36 35.50 40.29 28.29
C ARG A 36 35.77 39.30 29.43
N ASP A 37 36.27 39.79 30.55
CA ASP A 37 36.64 39.01 31.74
C ASP A 37 35.43 38.31 32.37
N LYS A 38 34.27 38.98 32.41
CA LYS A 38 33.01 38.39 32.90
C LYS A 38 32.48 37.32 31.93
N LYS A 39 32.53 37.57 30.61
CA LYS A 39 32.18 36.54 29.60
C LYS A 39 33.09 35.31 29.70
N VAL A 40 34.39 35.51 29.86
CA VAL A 40 35.38 34.42 30.01
C VAL A 40 35.11 33.61 31.29
N ALA A 41 34.66 34.22 32.39
CA ALA A 41 34.21 33.48 33.56
C ALA A 41 32.95 32.63 33.28
N SER A 42 31.96 33.17 32.56
CA SER A 42 30.77 32.41 32.12
C SER A 42 31.14 31.22 31.24
N TYR A 43 32.00 31.45 30.25
CA TYR A 43 32.45 30.42 29.29
C TYR A 43 33.30 29.34 29.97
N ARG A 44 34.07 29.68 31.01
CA ARG A 44 34.76 28.70 31.88
C ARG A 44 33.80 27.81 32.64
N TYR A 45 32.70 28.36 33.16
CA TYR A 45 31.71 27.56 33.88
C TYR A 45 30.87 26.69 32.94
N ILE A 46 30.45 27.22 31.79
CA ILE A 46 29.74 26.44 30.75
C ILE A 46 30.64 25.31 30.21
N LEU A 47 31.91 25.60 29.89
CA LEU A 47 32.87 24.57 29.49
C LEU A 47 33.07 23.54 30.60
N TYR A 48 33.25 23.97 31.85
CA TYR A 48 33.43 23.05 32.98
C TYR A 48 32.21 22.12 33.15
N LEU A 49 30.97 22.61 33.03
CA LEU A 49 29.77 21.78 33.08
C LEU A 49 29.69 20.79 31.90
N VAL A 50 29.94 21.24 30.67
CA VAL A 50 29.94 20.37 29.48
C VAL A 50 31.05 19.32 29.57
N TRP A 51 32.25 19.70 30.01
CA TRP A 51 33.38 18.79 30.16
C TRP A 51 33.15 17.78 31.30
N GLN A 52 32.58 18.21 32.44
CA GLN A 52 32.24 17.30 33.53
C GLN A 52 31.16 16.29 33.13
N ASP A 53 30.13 16.69 32.37
CA ASP A 53 29.11 15.76 31.87
C ASP A 53 29.69 14.81 30.81
N GLU A 54 30.47 15.28 29.83
CA GLU A 54 31.12 14.39 28.85
C GLU A 54 32.20 13.49 29.48
N ALA A 55 32.93 13.95 30.50
CA ALA A 55 33.87 13.11 31.27
C ALA A 55 33.15 12.02 32.07
N LYS A 56 32.04 12.38 32.74
CA LYS A 56 31.16 11.44 33.45
C LYS A 56 30.54 10.41 32.51
N ARG A 57 30.11 10.82 31.31
CA ARG A 57 29.65 9.94 30.22
C ARG A 57 30.76 9.01 29.71
N ALA A 58 31.99 9.52 29.60
CA ALA A 58 33.16 8.77 29.14
C ALA A 58 33.84 7.93 30.24
N ASN A 59 33.28 7.90 31.46
CA ASN A 59 33.79 7.26 32.68
C ASN A 59 35.26 7.60 33.02
N ILE A 60 35.61 8.88 32.92
CA ILE A 60 36.92 9.43 33.31
C ILE A 60 36.74 10.52 34.37
N GLU A 61 37.79 10.78 35.16
CA GLU A 61 37.78 11.87 36.13
C GLU A 61 37.67 13.22 35.41
N GLY A 62 36.61 13.98 35.71
CA GLY A 62 36.33 15.24 35.04
C GLY A 62 37.33 16.33 35.44
N PRO A 63 37.86 17.12 34.50
CA PRO A 63 38.91 18.09 34.78
C PRO A 63 38.45 19.14 35.80
N SER A 64 39.37 19.55 36.66
CA SER A 64 39.13 20.63 37.61
C SER A 64 38.83 21.93 36.87
N THR A 65 38.14 22.86 37.54
CA THR A 65 37.88 24.21 37.00
C THR A 65 39.19 24.96 36.67
N ARG A 66 40.32 24.55 37.27
CA ARG A 66 41.66 25.07 36.99
C ARG A 66 42.23 24.53 35.67
N GLU A 67 41.95 23.28 35.32
CA GLU A 67 42.34 22.68 34.04
C GLU A 67 41.45 23.14 32.89
N CYS A 68 40.13 23.27 33.09
CA CYS A 68 39.25 23.93 32.12
C CYS A 68 39.70 25.37 31.85
N LYS A 69 40.08 26.12 32.90
CA LYS A 69 40.70 27.44 32.77
C LYS A 69 41.99 27.37 31.95
N ALA A 70 42.92 26.49 32.30
CA ALA A 70 44.22 26.38 31.62
C ALA A 70 44.08 25.98 30.15
N LYS A 71 43.18 25.05 29.80
CA LYS A 71 42.90 24.70 28.40
C LYS A 71 42.24 25.83 27.62
N MET A 72 41.33 26.61 28.21
CA MET A 72 40.82 27.84 27.58
C MET A 72 41.88 28.93 27.42
N GLU A 73 42.86 29.02 28.31
CA GLU A 73 43.98 29.96 28.21
C GLU A 73 45.10 29.47 27.27
N ALA A 74 45.08 28.20 26.87
CA ALA A 74 46.00 27.61 25.89
C ALA A 74 45.39 27.46 24.48
N VAL A 75 44.07 27.58 24.34
CA VAL A 75 43.33 27.36 23.08
C VAL A 75 42.33 28.50 22.86
N ASP A 76 42.79 29.62 22.28
CA ASP A 76 41.94 30.79 21.99
C ASP A 76 40.71 30.44 21.14
N SER A 77 40.84 29.51 20.19
CA SER A 77 39.73 29.04 19.34
C SER A 77 38.61 28.37 20.15
N LEU A 78 38.90 27.77 21.32
CA LEU A 78 37.89 27.19 22.19
C LEU A 78 37.00 28.28 22.80
N ILE A 79 37.56 29.46 23.10
CA ILE A 79 36.77 30.63 23.56
C ILE A 79 35.84 31.10 22.44
N GLU A 80 36.31 31.13 21.19
CA GLU A 80 35.48 31.49 20.03
C GLU A 80 34.39 30.44 19.73
N VAL A 81 34.67 29.16 19.91
CA VAL A 81 33.67 28.08 19.78
C VAL A 81 32.60 28.20 20.86
N ILE A 82 32.97 28.44 22.12
CA ILE A 82 31.99 28.64 23.20
C ILE A 82 31.15 29.90 22.94
N ASP A 83 31.76 31.04 22.59
CA ASP A 83 31.05 32.29 22.27
C ASP A 83 30.09 32.12 21.07
N ARG A 84 30.52 31.41 20.00
CA ARG A 84 29.71 31.10 18.81
C ARG A 84 28.54 30.17 19.13
N CYS A 85 28.76 29.09 19.87
CA CYS A 85 27.72 28.14 20.25
C CYS A 85 26.72 28.76 21.24
N TYR A 86 27.20 29.55 22.21
CA TYR A 86 26.36 30.28 23.14
C TYR A 86 25.47 31.31 22.43
N LYS A 87 26.04 32.13 21.53
CA LYS A 87 25.28 33.10 20.71
C LYS A 87 24.23 32.48 19.80
N SER A 88 24.43 31.23 19.37
CA SER A 88 23.50 30.49 18.51
C SER A 88 22.59 29.51 19.28
N ALA A 89 22.67 29.50 20.62
CA ALA A 89 22.04 28.51 21.50
C ALA A 89 22.31 27.03 21.14
N ASN A 90 23.36 26.76 20.36
CA ASN A 90 23.70 25.44 19.86
C ASN A 90 24.64 24.69 20.80
N TYR A 91 24.11 24.31 21.96
CA TYR A 91 24.86 23.54 22.97
C TYR A 91 25.22 22.12 22.49
N GLY A 92 24.50 21.57 21.51
CA GLY A 92 24.86 20.31 20.85
C GLY A 92 26.19 20.39 20.09
N ALA A 93 26.39 21.45 19.30
CA ALA A 93 27.69 21.70 18.67
C ALA A 93 28.79 21.93 19.71
N LEU A 94 28.51 22.62 20.82
CA LEU A 94 29.48 22.78 21.90
C LEU A 94 29.86 21.45 22.55
N ARG A 95 28.90 20.54 22.81
CA ARG A 95 29.20 19.18 23.26
C ARG A 95 30.13 18.46 22.29
N SER A 96 29.84 18.51 20.98
CA SER A 96 30.65 17.85 19.96
C SER A 96 32.08 18.37 19.90
N GLU A 97 32.28 19.70 19.88
CA GLU A 97 33.63 20.27 19.82
C GLU A 97 34.39 20.07 21.14
N VAL A 98 33.73 20.16 22.30
CA VAL A 98 34.37 19.82 23.59
C VAL A 98 34.71 18.34 23.66
N ARG A 99 33.86 17.44 23.14
CA ARG A 99 34.14 16.01 23.01
C ARG A 99 35.33 15.73 22.09
N GLU A 100 35.47 16.45 20.98
CA GLU A 100 36.69 16.41 20.15
C GLU A 100 37.94 16.76 21.02
N PHE A 101 37.91 17.86 21.80
CA PHE A 101 38.99 18.21 22.75
C PHE A 101 39.18 17.29 23.98
N VAL A 102 38.20 16.45 24.33
CA VAL A 102 38.36 15.40 25.36
C VAL A 102 39.03 14.17 24.76
N VAL A 103 38.57 13.75 23.58
CA VAL A 103 38.95 12.47 22.97
C VAL A 103 40.25 12.58 22.15
N GLU A 104 40.69 13.77 21.75
CA GLU A 104 42.06 14.02 21.24
C GLU A 104 43.18 13.54 22.18
N GLN A 105 42.88 13.28 23.47
CA GLN A 105 43.84 12.72 24.42
C GLN A 105 43.85 11.18 24.48
N ARG A 106 42.93 10.48 23.78
CA ARG A 106 42.88 9.01 23.74
C ARG A 106 43.76 8.46 22.62
N SER A 107 44.68 7.58 22.98
CA SER A 107 45.62 6.95 22.04
C SER A 107 44.96 5.83 21.20
N PRO A 108 45.51 5.50 20.01
CA PRO A 108 45.09 4.32 19.26
C PRO A 108 45.26 3.00 20.03
N ALA A 109 46.13 2.97 21.06
CA ALA A 109 46.28 1.83 21.96
C ALA A 109 45.07 1.65 22.90
N GLU A 110 44.48 2.75 23.40
CA GLU A 110 43.23 2.70 24.19
C GLU A 110 42.04 2.25 23.33
N LEU A 111 41.97 2.69 22.06
CA LEU A 111 40.97 2.20 21.12
C LEU A 111 41.09 0.69 20.92
N GLN A 112 42.31 0.19 20.65
CA GLN A 112 42.55 -1.23 20.48
C GLN A 112 42.27 -2.01 21.77
N GLN A 113 42.67 -1.51 22.94
CA GLN A 113 42.38 -2.14 24.23
C GLN A 113 40.88 -2.16 24.56
N ALA A 114 40.13 -1.11 24.24
CA ALA A 114 38.68 -1.06 24.42
C ALA A 114 37.99 -2.09 23.50
N ILE A 115 38.44 -2.21 22.24
CA ILE A 115 37.97 -3.24 21.31
C ILE A 115 38.30 -4.64 21.84
N ASP A 116 39.55 -4.91 22.25
CA ASP A 116 39.97 -6.23 22.69
C ASP A 116 39.26 -6.66 23.99
N ASN A 117 39.07 -5.74 24.94
CA ASN A 117 38.27 -5.98 26.15
C ASN A 117 36.81 -6.32 25.79
N PHE A 118 36.18 -5.55 24.89
CA PHE A 118 34.80 -5.81 24.43
C PHE A 118 34.70 -7.17 23.72
N ILE A 119 35.68 -7.50 22.89
CA ILE A 119 35.72 -8.77 22.15
C ILE A 119 35.91 -9.97 23.08
N LEU A 120 36.74 -9.84 24.13
CA LEU A 120 36.91 -10.87 25.16
C LEU A 120 35.65 -11.09 25.99
N ASP A 121 34.89 -10.04 26.27
CA ASP A 121 33.61 -10.09 27.00
C ASP A 121 32.54 -10.86 26.21
N ILE A 122 32.37 -10.54 24.92
CA ILE A 122 31.34 -11.18 24.07
C ILE A 122 31.73 -12.55 23.51
N GLU A 123 33.02 -12.91 23.49
CA GLU A 123 33.50 -14.14 22.82
C GLU A 123 32.76 -15.42 23.27
N PRO A 124 32.47 -15.66 24.57
CA PRO A 124 31.68 -16.82 25.02
C PRO A 124 30.24 -16.84 24.46
N ALA A 125 29.58 -15.69 24.38
CA ALA A 125 28.21 -15.60 23.88
C ALA A 125 28.15 -15.76 22.34
N ILE A 126 29.10 -15.15 21.61
CA ILE A 126 29.25 -15.34 20.15
C ILE A 126 29.59 -16.79 19.81
N ARG A 127 30.44 -17.43 20.62
CA ARG A 127 30.73 -18.87 20.53
C ARG A 127 29.46 -19.70 20.63
N SER A 128 28.65 -19.47 21.65
CA SER A 128 27.42 -20.25 21.89
C SER A 128 26.40 -20.11 20.75
N VAL A 129 26.29 -18.94 20.13
CA VAL A 129 25.48 -18.74 18.90
C VAL A 129 26.09 -19.45 17.68
N ALA A 130 27.41 -19.52 17.57
CA ALA A 130 28.10 -20.20 16.47
C ALA A 130 28.02 -21.73 16.57
N GLU A 131 28.29 -22.30 17.75
CA GLU A 131 28.15 -23.74 18.05
C GLU A 131 26.66 -24.16 18.05
N GLY A 132 25.77 -23.24 18.43
CA GLY A 132 24.32 -23.34 18.24
C GLY A 132 23.53 -23.73 19.48
N ASP A 133 24.10 -23.60 20.67
CA ASP A 133 23.38 -23.79 21.94
C ASP A 133 22.35 -22.67 22.19
N VAL A 134 22.53 -21.53 21.51
CA VAL A 134 21.66 -20.36 21.55
C VAL A 134 21.09 -20.05 20.17
N GLY A 135 19.80 -19.69 20.14
CA GLY A 135 19.09 -19.23 18.94
C GLY A 135 18.04 -18.17 19.29
N LEU A 136 17.09 -17.92 18.38
CA LEU A 136 15.90 -17.12 18.71
C LEU A 136 15.08 -17.81 19.80
N HIS A 137 14.43 -17.02 20.66
CA HIS A 137 13.42 -17.56 21.56
C HIS A 137 12.22 -18.11 20.76
N THR A 138 11.68 -19.26 21.18
CA THR A 138 10.38 -19.73 20.70
C THR A 138 9.28 -18.92 21.36
N TRP A 139 8.26 -18.53 20.60
CA TRP A 139 7.05 -17.89 21.13
C TRP A 139 6.26 -18.90 21.97
N GLU A 140 6.05 -18.59 23.25
CA GLU A 140 5.19 -19.39 24.13
C GLU A 140 3.72 -18.92 24.02
N PRO A 141 2.79 -19.77 23.55
CA PRO A 141 1.39 -19.40 23.36
C PRO A 141 0.60 -19.25 24.68
N GLU A 142 0.46 -18.01 25.17
CA GLU A 142 -0.37 -17.71 26.34
C GLU A 142 -1.89 -17.85 26.07
N GLY A 143 -2.60 -18.53 26.98
CA GLY A 143 -4.07 -18.50 27.06
C GLY A 143 -4.83 -19.16 25.89
N ILE A 144 -4.15 -19.97 25.08
CA ILE A 144 -4.74 -20.73 23.95
C ILE A 144 -5.55 -21.96 24.48
N PRO A 145 -6.67 -22.36 23.84
CA PRO A 145 -7.37 -23.60 24.13
C PRO A 145 -6.46 -24.84 24.07
N ALA A 146 -6.65 -25.79 24.99
CA ALA A 146 -5.82 -26.99 25.10
C ALA A 146 -5.72 -27.78 23.78
N ASP A 147 -6.85 -27.90 23.06
CA ASP A 147 -6.99 -28.60 21.77
C ASP A 147 -6.08 -28.04 20.65
N TYR A 148 -5.59 -26.80 20.79
CA TYR A 148 -4.70 -26.14 19.83
C TYR A 148 -3.31 -25.86 20.41
N MET A 149 -3.10 -26.03 21.72
CA MET A 149 -1.83 -25.75 22.40
C MET A 149 -0.67 -26.56 21.80
N SER A 150 -0.87 -27.87 21.66
CA SER A 150 0.13 -28.79 21.10
C SER A 150 0.46 -28.48 19.63
N HIS A 151 -0.53 -28.06 18.83
CA HIS A 151 -0.32 -27.60 17.45
C HIS A 151 0.61 -26.39 17.43
N PHE A 152 0.29 -25.31 18.15
CA PHE A 152 1.12 -24.09 18.12
C PHE A 152 2.51 -24.29 18.71
N GLN A 153 2.66 -25.13 19.75
CA GLN A 153 3.96 -25.54 20.26
C GLN A 153 4.79 -26.28 19.19
N SER A 154 4.16 -27.20 18.43
CA SER A 154 4.82 -27.97 17.36
C SER A 154 5.21 -27.16 16.12
N LEU A 155 4.76 -25.90 15.99
CA LEU A 155 5.18 -25.00 14.90
C LEU A 155 6.53 -24.31 15.16
N GLU A 156 7.02 -24.34 16.40
CA GLU A 156 8.29 -23.72 16.83
C GLU A 156 8.46 -22.27 16.32
N ILE A 157 7.37 -21.48 16.36
CA ILE A 157 7.39 -20.11 15.83
C ILE A 157 8.32 -19.25 16.68
N PRO A 158 9.36 -18.61 16.10
CA PRO A 158 10.26 -17.76 16.87
C PRO A 158 9.62 -16.40 17.20
N CYS A 159 10.04 -15.81 18.31
CA CYS A 159 9.89 -14.39 18.63
C CYS A 159 11.27 -13.72 18.72
N ILE A 160 11.30 -12.38 18.68
CA ILE A 160 12.53 -11.63 18.97
C ILE A 160 12.60 -11.29 20.46
N SER A 161 13.81 -11.14 21.00
CA SER A 161 14.08 -10.86 22.41
C SER A 161 13.33 -9.63 22.95
N ALA A 162 13.15 -8.60 22.13
CA ALA A 162 12.40 -7.39 22.50
C ALA A 162 10.85 -7.54 22.43
N GLN A 163 10.32 -8.65 21.90
CA GLN A 163 8.88 -8.90 21.73
C GLN A 163 8.53 -10.38 22.00
N LYS A 164 8.98 -10.94 23.14
CA LYS A 164 8.88 -12.39 23.41
C LYS A 164 7.44 -12.96 23.32
N ASN A 165 6.43 -12.16 23.67
CA ASN A 165 5.01 -12.54 23.61
C ASN A 165 4.38 -12.33 22.20
N PHE A 166 5.18 -12.14 21.14
CA PHE A 166 4.70 -11.86 19.78
C PHE A 166 5.37 -12.78 18.73
N PRO A 167 4.64 -13.70 18.08
CA PRO A 167 5.22 -14.63 17.10
C PRO A 167 5.63 -13.93 15.79
N SER A 168 6.89 -14.12 15.40
CA SER A 168 7.50 -13.53 14.21
C SER A 168 7.36 -14.44 12.99
N LEU A 169 6.22 -14.33 12.29
CA LEU A 169 6.01 -14.97 10.99
C LEU A 169 6.98 -14.50 9.89
N LEU A 170 7.74 -13.42 10.13
CA LEU A 170 8.87 -13.04 9.27
C LEU A 170 10.04 -14.04 9.39
N LEU A 171 10.24 -14.65 10.56
CA LEU A 171 11.38 -15.51 10.90
C LEU A 171 11.01 -17.00 11.03
N HIS A 172 9.72 -17.32 11.14
CA HIS A 172 9.19 -18.70 11.06
C HIS A 172 9.59 -19.38 9.74
N GLU A 173 10.03 -20.64 9.80
CA GLU A 173 10.55 -21.39 8.65
C GLU A 173 11.67 -20.66 7.86
N LEU A 174 12.46 -19.76 8.48
CA LEU A 174 13.50 -19.01 7.75
C LEU A 174 14.54 -19.95 7.13
N GLY A 175 14.60 -19.93 5.79
CA GLY A 175 15.45 -20.79 4.97
C GLY A 175 14.68 -21.83 4.13
N THR A 176 13.37 -22.03 4.32
CA THR A 176 12.59 -23.01 3.52
C THR A 176 12.06 -22.45 2.21
N LEU A 177 12.04 -21.12 2.00
CA LEU A 177 11.54 -20.55 0.75
C LEU A 177 12.52 -20.76 -0.40
N VAL A 178 13.80 -21.03 -0.10
CA VAL A 178 14.84 -21.35 -1.09
C VAL A 178 14.60 -22.68 -1.83
N GLU A 179 13.69 -23.53 -1.32
CA GLU A 179 13.28 -24.79 -1.94
C GLU A 179 12.05 -24.63 -2.85
N GLN A 180 11.30 -23.53 -2.69
CA GLN A 180 10.05 -23.28 -3.38
C GLN A 180 10.32 -22.50 -4.68
N VAL A 181 9.97 -23.08 -5.84
CA VAL A 181 10.37 -22.62 -7.18
C VAL A 181 10.17 -21.11 -7.40
N GLY A 182 8.99 -20.56 -7.09
CA GLY A 182 8.68 -19.14 -7.30
C GLY A 182 9.52 -18.20 -6.42
N PRO A 183 9.49 -18.33 -5.08
CA PRO A 183 10.39 -17.57 -4.19
C PRO A 183 11.87 -17.76 -4.54
N ARG A 184 12.29 -18.98 -4.90
CA ARG A 184 13.68 -19.27 -5.29
C ARG A 184 14.12 -18.50 -6.53
N GLN A 185 13.29 -18.45 -7.59
CA GLN A 185 13.56 -17.62 -8.78
C GLN A 185 13.73 -16.14 -8.43
N CYS A 186 12.89 -15.63 -7.51
CA CYS A 186 13.02 -14.25 -7.01
C CYS A 186 14.36 -14.04 -6.29
N ILE A 187 14.76 -14.98 -5.42
CA ILE A 187 16.02 -14.92 -4.67
C ILE A 187 17.23 -15.00 -5.62
N ASP A 188 17.26 -15.92 -6.58
CA ASP A 188 18.37 -16.03 -7.55
C ASP A 188 18.49 -14.79 -8.45
N GLN A 189 17.37 -14.13 -8.79
CA GLN A 189 17.37 -12.82 -9.47
C GLN A 189 17.96 -11.72 -8.57
N ILE A 190 17.50 -11.62 -7.32
CA ILE A 190 17.91 -10.58 -6.37
C ILE A 190 19.39 -10.72 -6.02
N PHE A 191 19.87 -11.95 -5.81
CA PHE A 191 21.24 -12.27 -5.40
C PHE A 191 22.18 -12.61 -6.58
N GLY A 192 21.82 -12.22 -7.81
CA GLY A 192 22.62 -12.39 -9.03
C GLY A 192 23.99 -11.68 -9.04
N SER A 193 24.74 -11.78 -10.14
CA SER A 193 26.09 -11.20 -10.26
C SER A 193 26.11 -9.70 -10.58
N GLN A 194 25.07 -9.18 -11.24
CA GLN A 194 24.86 -7.75 -11.52
C GLN A 194 24.35 -7.03 -10.29
N ILE A 195 24.73 -5.75 -10.08
CA ILE A 195 24.21 -4.95 -8.95
C ILE A 195 22.68 -4.87 -9.08
N THR A 196 21.97 -5.43 -8.11
CA THR A 196 20.51 -5.46 -8.09
C THR A 196 19.97 -4.48 -7.05
N TYR A 197 18.98 -3.68 -7.45
CA TYR A 197 18.13 -2.92 -6.53
C TYR A 197 16.80 -3.65 -6.35
N LEU A 198 16.38 -3.89 -5.11
CA LEU A 198 15.07 -4.47 -4.82
C LEU A 198 14.08 -3.38 -4.42
N CYS A 199 13.05 -3.10 -5.22
CA CYS A 199 12.03 -2.09 -4.89
C CYS A 199 10.58 -2.58 -5.10
N ASN A 200 9.80 -2.50 -4.03
CA ASN A 200 8.37 -2.75 -4.00
C ASN A 200 7.80 -2.18 -2.69
N ALA A 201 6.48 -2.04 -2.62
CA ALA A 201 5.77 -1.39 -1.53
C ALA A 201 6.02 -2.04 -0.15
N ALA A 202 5.65 -1.30 0.90
CA ALA A 202 5.75 -1.77 2.28
C ALA A 202 4.97 -3.10 2.46
N GLY A 203 5.60 -4.09 3.10
CA GLY A 203 4.96 -5.38 3.37
C GLY A 203 4.84 -6.36 2.18
N ALA A 204 5.35 -6.01 1.00
CA ALA A 204 5.32 -6.87 -0.20
C ALA A 204 6.21 -8.13 -0.13
N GLY A 205 7.00 -8.31 0.94
CA GLY A 205 7.86 -9.48 1.16
C GLY A 205 9.37 -9.25 1.01
N LYS A 206 9.82 -8.04 0.66
CA LYS A 206 11.24 -7.70 0.42
C LYS A 206 12.20 -8.27 1.47
N THR A 207 12.03 -7.86 2.73
CA THR A 207 12.88 -8.29 3.85
C THR A 207 12.89 -9.80 4.03
N ARG A 208 11.77 -10.52 3.84
CA ARG A 208 11.78 -11.99 3.88
C ARG A 208 12.68 -12.58 2.80
N LEU A 209 12.57 -12.12 1.55
CA LEU A 209 13.42 -12.60 0.45
C LEU A 209 14.91 -12.28 0.65
N LEU A 210 15.22 -11.16 1.32
CA LEU A 210 16.59 -10.79 1.67
C LEU A 210 17.17 -11.68 2.78
N LEU A 211 16.38 -11.97 3.82
CA LEU A 211 16.79 -12.90 4.87
C LEU A 211 16.94 -14.34 4.31
N GLU A 212 16.01 -14.80 3.46
CA GLU A 212 16.12 -16.10 2.78
C GLU A 212 17.37 -16.18 1.89
N GLY A 213 17.69 -15.15 1.11
CA GLY A 213 18.92 -15.13 0.31
C GLY A 213 20.22 -15.09 1.14
N LEU A 214 20.18 -14.54 2.36
CA LEU A 214 21.29 -14.59 3.31
C LEU A 214 21.43 -15.95 4.04
N THR A 215 20.48 -16.89 3.90
CA THR A 215 20.75 -18.31 4.28
C THR A 215 21.58 -19.04 3.21
N LEU A 216 21.52 -18.58 1.96
CA LEU A 216 22.29 -19.10 0.82
C LEU A 216 23.68 -18.46 0.68
N HIS A 217 23.84 -17.22 1.14
CA HIS A 217 25.04 -16.41 0.92
C HIS A 217 25.54 -15.79 2.21
N TRP A 218 26.85 -15.93 2.49
CA TRP A 218 27.49 -15.16 3.55
C TRP A 218 27.34 -13.67 3.29
N GLY A 219 26.95 -12.93 4.31
CA GLY A 219 26.74 -11.50 4.16
C GLY A 219 26.43 -10.76 5.45
N PHE A 220 26.34 -9.44 5.32
CA PHE A 220 25.84 -8.54 6.35
C PHE A 220 24.41 -8.11 6.04
N TYR A 221 23.58 -8.06 7.09
CA TYR A 221 22.25 -7.46 7.07
C TYR A 221 22.29 -6.14 7.84
N PHE A 222 22.22 -5.03 7.10
CA PHE A 222 22.08 -3.69 7.64
C PHE A 222 20.63 -3.23 7.43
N THR A 223 20.03 -2.62 8.45
CA THR A 223 18.75 -1.90 8.29
C THR A 223 18.97 -0.44 8.67
N LEU A 224 18.56 0.48 7.80
CA LEU A 224 18.67 1.92 8.09
C LEU A 224 17.52 2.43 8.97
N ALA A 225 16.47 1.61 9.18
CA ALA A 225 15.43 1.85 10.15
C ALA A 225 14.80 0.51 10.61
N ARG A 226 14.92 0.20 11.91
CA ARG A 226 14.15 -0.91 12.51
C ARG A 226 12.66 -0.60 12.35
N ASP A 227 11.90 -1.54 11.79
CA ASP A 227 10.45 -1.41 11.69
C ASP A 227 9.76 -1.85 13.00
N THR A 228 8.43 -1.86 13.03
CA THR A 228 7.66 -2.20 14.24
C THR A 228 7.77 -3.67 14.67
N TRP A 229 8.38 -4.53 13.85
CA TRP A 229 8.74 -5.90 14.23
C TRP A 229 10.12 -5.97 14.91
N GLY A 230 10.80 -4.84 15.08
CA GLY A 230 12.06 -4.72 15.82
C GLY A 230 13.27 -5.40 15.17
N VAL A 231 13.14 -5.94 13.95
CA VAL A 231 14.19 -6.74 13.29
C VAL A 231 15.39 -5.88 12.87
N GLY A 232 16.59 -6.40 13.13
CA GLY A 232 17.86 -5.79 12.81
C GLY A 232 18.47 -5.00 13.96
N SER A 233 19.79 -4.81 13.91
CA SER A 233 20.55 -3.96 14.84
C SER A 233 20.13 -2.48 14.76
N GLY A 234 20.34 -1.76 15.87
CA GLY A 234 20.26 -0.31 15.96
C GLY A 234 21.52 0.43 15.49
N ASP A 235 22.60 -0.27 15.12
CA ASP A 235 23.90 0.33 14.77
C ASP A 235 23.80 1.43 13.70
N TRP A 236 23.08 1.16 12.61
CA TRP A 236 22.85 2.13 11.55
C TRP A 236 21.89 3.25 11.94
N LYS A 237 20.90 3.00 12.79
CA LYS A 237 20.01 4.07 13.27
C LYS A 237 20.79 5.08 14.13
N ASP A 238 21.56 4.59 15.10
CA ASP A 238 22.44 5.44 15.92
C ASP A 238 23.46 6.20 15.07
N ALA A 239 24.05 5.55 14.06
CA ALA A 239 24.96 6.19 13.13
C ALA A 239 24.29 7.33 12.32
N LEU A 240 23.08 7.11 11.81
CA LEU A 240 22.32 8.11 11.05
C LEU A 240 21.86 9.29 11.93
N ASP A 241 21.35 9.01 13.12
CA ASP A 241 20.97 10.04 14.10
C ASP A 241 22.22 10.88 14.50
N SER A 242 23.36 10.22 14.72
CA SER A 242 24.62 10.86 15.11
C SER A 242 25.28 11.69 14.01
N ILE A 243 25.17 11.28 12.73
CA ILE A 243 25.58 12.11 11.58
C ILE A 243 24.83 13.45 11.60
N GLY A 244 23.54 13.45 12.00
CA GLY A 244 22.74 14.66 12.14
C GLY A 244 23.17 15.61 13.27
N LEU A 245 23.79 15.08 14.32
CA LEU A 245 24.37 15.85 15.44
C LEU A 245 25.81 16.29 15.16
N SER A 246 26.50 15.65 14.21
CA SER A 246 27.92 15.87 13.86
C SER A 246 28.17 17.12 13.01
N GLY A 247 27.25 18.09 12.98
CA GLY A 247 27.41 19.36 12.27
C GLY A 247 27.41 19.27 10.73
N ILE A 248 26.90 18.18 10.15
CA ILE A 248 26.86 17.97 8.70
C ILE A 248 26.13 19.11 7.97
N ARG A 249 26.75 19.64 6.91
CA ARG A 249 26.19 20.73 6.12
C ARG A 249 25.15 20.19 5.14
N LYS A 250 23.87 20.24 5.54
CA LYS A 250 22.70 19.69 4.82
C LYS A 250 22.60 20.08 3.33
N THR A 251 23.08 21.27 2.98
CA THR A 251 23.10 21.82 1.61
C THR A 251 24.46 22.48 1.36
N LEU A 252 25.22 21.94 0.40
CA LEU A 252 26.45 22.57 -0.08
C LEU A 252 26.13 23.78 -0.98
N PRO A 253 27.00 24.81 -1.00
CA PRO A 253 26.87 25.88 -1.99
C PRO A 253 27.10 25.33 -3.41
N ASN A 254 26.75 26.13 -4.42
CA ASN A 254 27.14 25.84 -5.81
C ASN A 254 28.66 25.91 -5.96
N ASP A 255 29.22 24.88 -6.62
CA ASP A 255 30.60 24.88 -7.12
C ASP A 255 30.72 26.00 -8.19
N PRO A 256 31.58 27.02 -7.99
CA PRO A 256 31.83 28.05 -9.00
C PRO A 256 32.59 27.50 -10.21
N GLY A 257 33.41 26.47 -9.98
CA GLY A 257 34.31 25.89 -10.98
C GLY A 257 35.60 26.70 -11.21
N GLY A 258 36.66 25.98 -11.61
CA GLY A 258 37.98 26.57 -11.84
C GLY A 258 38.67 27.06 -10.56
N ASP A 259 39.71 27.86 -10.72
CA ASP A 259 40.60 28.36 -9.66
C ASP A 259 39.96 29.43 -8.74
N ASP A 260 38.63 29.50 -8.67
CA ASP A 260 37.92 30.42 -7.78
C ASP A 260 38.16 30.02 -6.30
N PRO A 261 38.52 30.96 -5.40
CA PRO A 261 38.70 30.68 -3.97
C PRO A 261 37.47 30.08 -3.28
N GLN A 262 36.27 30.29 -3.80
CA GLN A 262 35.04 29.67 -3.31
C GLN A 262 34.94 28.18 -3.71
N SER A 263 35.60 27.74 -4.78
CA SER A 263 35.74 26.31 -5.12
C SER A 263 36.49 25.56 -4.01
N LEU A 264 37.60 26.12 -3.52
CA LEU A 264 38.37 25.56 -2.40
C LEU A 264 37.54 25.49 -1.10
N MET A 265 36.75 26.54 -0.83
CA MET A 265 35.80 26.52 0.32
C MET A 265 34.73 25.44 0.13
N TYR A 266 34.18 25.28 -1.08
CA TYR A 266 33.21 24.25 -1.42
C TYR A 266 33.79 22.84 -1.27
N GLU A 267 35.02 22.60 -1.74
CA GLU A 267 35.72 21.32 -1.61
C GLU A 267 35.98 20.96 -0.14
N GLY A 268 36.47 21.90 0.68
CA GLY A 268 36.64 21.69 2.11
C GLY A 268 35.34 21.39 2.87
N LEU A 269 34.22 21.99 2.45
CA LEU A 269 32.89 21.69 2.98
C LEU A 269 32.38 20.31 2.54
N LEU A 270 32.64 19.92 1.28
CA LEU A 270 32.30 18.59 0.77
C LEU A 270 33.13 17.51 1.48
N GLU A 271 34.44 17.69 1.65
CA GLU A 271 35.27 16.69 2.31
C GLU A 271 34.90 16.56 3.79
N LYS A 272 34.71 17.66 4.54
CA LYS A 272 34.19 17.58 5.93
C LYS A 272 32.86 16.82 6.02
N ASN A 273 31.94 17.02 5.06
CA ASN A 273 30.70 16.24 4.99
C ASN A 273 30.97 14.73 4.76
N LYS A 274 31.95 14.36 3.91
CA LYS A 274 32.35 12.97 3.71
C LYS A 274 33.05 12.39 4.95
N ASP A 275 33.95 13.13 5.60
CA ASP A 275 34.70 12.70 6.77
C ASP A 275 33.78 12.36 7.94
N ILE A 276 32.72 13.17 8.15
CA ILE A 276 31.66 12.88 9.12
C ILE A 276 31.00 11.53 8.82
N VAL A 277 30.56 11.30 7.57
CA VAL A 277 29.89 10.05 7.18
C VAL A 277 30.84 8.86 7.27
N ARG A 278 32.06 9.00 6.74
CA ARG A 278 33.10 7.97 6.72
C ARG A 278 33.50 7.51 8.12
N ARG A 279 33.63 8.43 9.10
CA ARG A 279 33.85 8.09 10.52
C ARG A 279 32.78 7.11 11.03
N HIS A 280 31.50 7.38 10.74
CA HIS A 280 30.38 6.53 11.15
C HIS A 280 30.31 5.20 10.37
N VAL A 281 30.48 5.24 9.04
CA VAL A 281 30.49 4.04 8.17
C VAL A 281 31.60 3.07 8.60
N TYR A 282 32.81 3.57 8.85
CA TYR A 282 33.94 2.73 9.24
C TYR A 282 33.73 2.12 10.63
N ALA A 283 33.18 2.87 11.60
CA ALA A 283 32.87 2.32 12.93
C ALA A 283 31.88 1.14 12.86
N VAL A 284 30.81 1.26 12.07
CA VAL A 284 29.83 0.18 11.87
C VAL A 284 30.43 -1.02 11.13
N LEU A 285 31.14 -0.79 10.04
CA LEU A 285 31.81 -1.87 9.28
C LEU A 285 32.85 -2.61 10.13
N TRP A 286 33.62 -1.88 10.94
CA TRP A 286 34.65 -2.46 11.80
C TRP A 286 34.04 -3.32 12.90
N ALA A 287 33.00 -2.83 13.59
CA ALA A 287 32.23 -3.60 14.55
C ALA A 287 31.70 -4.91 13.94
N ARG A 288 31.04 -4.82 12.79
CA ARG A 288 30.48 -5.98 12.06
C ARG A 288 31.55 -7.00 11.66
N LEU A 289 32.69 -6.55 11.14
CA LEU A 289 33.82 -7.41 10.77
C LEU A 289 34.53 -8.03 11.99
N LEU A 290 34.62 -7.31 13.12
CA LEU A 290 35.21 -7.83 14.36
C LEU A 290 34.37 -8.95 14.95
N VAL A 291 33.06 -8.72 15.14
CA VAL A 291 32.13 -9.76 15.64
C VAL A 291 32.07 -10.94 14.65
N PHE A 292 32.11 -10.69 13.34
CA PHE A 292 32.16 -11.77 12.35
C PHE A 292 33.47 -12.57 12.40
N ARG A 293 34.63 -11.93 12.70
CA ARG A 293 35.89 -12.64 12.95
C ARG A 293 35.78 -13.58 14.15
N VAL A 294 35.13 -13.14 15.23
CA VAL A 294 34.88 -13.98 16.42
C VAL A 294 33.95 -15.14 16.07
N PHE A 295 32.86 -14.90 15.34
CA PHE A 295 31.96 -15.96 14.88
C PHE A 295 32.68 -17.01 14.02
N LEU A 296 33.47 -16.58 13.03
CA LEU A 296 34.22 -17.49 12.15
C LEU A 296 35.32 -18.30 12.88
N LYS A 297 35.75 -17.91 14.08
CA LYS A 297 36.68 -18.70 14.93
C LYS A 297 36.09 -20.06 15.33
N TYR A 298 34.76 -20.17 15.36
CA TYR A 298 34.01 -21.36 15.77
C TYR A 298 33.33 -22.09 14.60
N VAL A 299 33.48 -21.60 13.36
CA VAL A 299 33.09 -22.33 12.16
C VAL A 299 34.20 -23.32 11.80
N PRO A 300 33.95 -24.64 11.72
CA PRO A 300 34.98 -25.62 11.40
C PRO A 300 35.63 -25.36 10.03
N SER A 301 36.94 -25.55 9.91
CA SER A 301 37.70 -25.31 8.66
C SER A 301 37.34 -26.28 7.52
N SER A 302 36.55 -27.31 7.81
CA SER A 302 35.93 -28.22 6.85
C SER A 302 34.48 -28.47 7.26
N VAL A 303 33.54 -27.95 6.47
CA VAL A 303 32.09 -28.16 6.62
C VAL A 303 31.50 -28.60 5.28
N THR A 304 30.44 -29.40 5.32
CA THR A 304 29.57 -29.66 4.17
C THR A 304 28.76 -28.40 3.81
N ALA A 305 28.17 -28.38 2.62
CA ALA A 305 27.31 -27.27 2.18
C ALA A 305 26.04 -27.09 3.03
N GLU A 306 25.58 -28.17 3.68
CA GLU A 306 24.43 -28.19 4.60
C GLU A 306 24.83 -27.61 5.96
N GLU A 307 25.95 -28.05 6.55
CA GLU A 307 26.50 -27.45 7.77
C GLU A 307 26.83 -25.96 7.56
N GLU A 308 27.43 -25.59 6.43
CA GLU A 308 27.70 -24.19 6.07
C GLU A 308 26.39 -23.36 6.00
N ALA A 309 25.27 -23.95 5.59
CA ALA A 309 23.96 -23.29 5.62
C ALA A 309 23.45 -23.06 7.05
N LEU A 310 23.71 -23.98 7.98
CA LEU A 310 23.40 -23.80 9.40
C LEU A 310 24.22 -22.65 10.00
N TYR A 311 25.53 -22.57 9.71
CA TYR A 311 26.37 -21.46 10.18
C TYR A 311 25.98 -20.12 9.54
N ARG A 312 25.62 -20.08 8.24
CA ARG A 312 25.04 -18.88 7.60
C ARG A 312 23.74 -18.44 8.28
N ARG A 313 22.84 -19.38 8.59
CA ARG A 313 21.57 -19.10 9.30
C ARG A 313 21.84 -18.56 10.71
N ARG A 314 22.73 -19.17 11.49
CA ARG A 314 23.12 -18.69 12.83
C ARG A 314 23.71 -17.27 12.78
N TRP A 315 24.60 -17.00 11.84
CA TRP A 315 25.16 -15.66 11.60
C TRP A 315 24.10 -14.63 11.18
N LEU A 316 23.09 -15.03 10.41
CA LEU A 316 21.97 -14.18 10.06
C LEU A 316 21.06 -13.89 11.26
N LEU A 317 20.76 -14.90 12.09
CA LEU A 317 19.92 -14.73 13.29
C LEU A 317 20.52 -13.70 14.26
N LEU A 318 21.83 -13.75 14.50
CA LEU A 318 22.53 -12.76 15.32
C LEU A 318 22.39 -11.32 14.79
N GLN A 319 22.31 -11.13 13.46
CA GLN A 319 22.12 -9.80 12.87
C GLN A 319 20.66 -9.33 12.82
N VAL A 320 19.73 -10.28 12.83
CA VAL A 320 18.27 -10.09 12.86
C VAL A 320 17.79 -9.74 14.27
N ASP A 321 18.38 -10.38 15.28
CA ASP A 321 18.14 -10.09 16.70
C ASP A 321 19.47 -10.16 17.47
N PRO A 322 20.21 -9.04 17.55
CA PRO A 322 21.47 -8.97 18.29
C PRO A 322 21.35 -9.30 19.78
N CYS A 323 20.14 -9.22 20.34
CA CYS A 323 19.86 -9.44 21.76
C CYS A 323 19.54 -10.92 22.10
N ILE A 324 19.96 -11.88 21.26
CA ILE A 324 19.92 -13.33 21.59
C ILE A 324 21.03 -13.76 22.55
N LEU A 325 22.03 -12.92 22.81
CA LEU A 325 23.18 -13.27 23.66
C LEU A 325 22.73 -13.51 25.12
N PRO A 326 22.93 -14.71 25.70
CA PRO A 326 22.26 -15.13 26.92
C PRO A 326 22.71 -14.35 28.17
N ASP A 327 24.00 -14.02 28.24
CA ASP A 327 24.61 -13.26 29.34
C ASP A 327 24.37 -11.74 29.22
N HIS A 328 23.88 -11.28 28.06
CA HIS A 328 23.63 -9.88 27.75
C HIS A 328 22.23 -9.66 27.15
N PRO A 329 21.14 -9.94 27.90
CA PRO A 329 19.80 -9.54 27.47
C PRO A 329 19.74 -8.03 27.24
N ASP A 330 18.95 -7.61 26.24
CA ASP A 330 18.81 -6.23 25.75
C ASP A 330 20.09 -5.58 25.16
N PHE A 331 21.20 -6.32 25.03
CA PHE A 331 22.47 -5.82 24.48
C PHE A 331 22.62 -6.08 22.99
N ASP A 332 22.49 -5.03 22.18
CA ASP A 332 22.83 -5.09 20.76
C ASP A 332 24.36 -5.00 20.56
N VAL A 333 24.99 -6.14 20.33
CA VAL A 333 26.45 -6.27 20.22
C VAL A 333 27.07 -5.41 19.11
N PHE A 334 26.36 -5.20 18.00
CA PHE A 334 26.88 -4.41 16.87
C PHE A 334 26.75 -2.92 17.15
N PHE A 335 25.61 -2.48 17.69
CA PHE A 335 25.39 -1.10 18.10
C PHE A 335 26.38 -0.67 19.19
N HIS A 336 26.53 -1.48 20.25
CA HIS A 336 27.43 -1.13 21.35
C HIS A 336 28.89 -1.07 20.89
N LEU A 337 29.37 -2.03 20.07
CA LEU A 337 30.75 -1.97 19.55
C LEU A 337 30.95 -0.81 18.57
N ALA A 338 30.01 -0.58 17.63
CA ALA A 338 30.10 0.54 16.69
C ALA A 338 30.10 1.89 17.42
N LYS A 339 29.30 2.03 18.47
CA LYS A 339 29.30 3.19 19.36
C LYS A 339 30.63 3.32 20.12
N THR A 340 31.13 2.26 20.76
CA THR A 340 32.43 2.29 21.48
C THR A 340 33.57 2.70 20.56
N ILE A 341 33.63 2.15 19.34
CA ILE A 341 34.60 2.57 18.32
C ILE A 341 34.40 4.06 17.99
N ARG A 342 33.17 4.50 17.66
CA ARG A 342 32.83 5.88 17.29
C ARG A 342 33.13 6.92 18.38
N GLU A 343 32.95 6.58 19.66
CA GLU A 343 33.18 7.50 20.78
C GLU A 343 34.68 7.67 21.14
N ILE A 344 35.56 6.86 20.55
CA ILE A 344 37.02 6.99 20.64
C ILE A 344 37.62 7.44 19.29
N TYR A 345 37.02 7.03 18.17
CA TYR A 345 37.44 7.34 16.79
C TYR A 345 36.98 8.75 16.37
N VAL A 346 37.59 9.75 16.98
CA VAL A 346 37.10 11.13 16.92
C VAL A 346 38.00 12.06 16.08
N SER A 347 39.33 11.88 16.08
CA SER A 347 40.29 12.74 15.35
C SER A 347 40.66 12.23 13.95
N ASP A 348 40.81 13.14 12.98
CA ASP A 348 41.27 12.83 11.61
C ASP A 348 42.68 12.21 11.56
N THR A 349 43.51 12.42 12.60
CA THR A 349 44.82 11.77 12.76
C THR A 349 44.73 10.25 12.92
N VAL A 350 43.58 9.75 13.40
CA VAL A 350 43.31 8.33 13.65
C VAL A 350 42.72 7.63 12.41
N THR A 351 42.12 8.39 11.48
CA THR A 351 41.48 7.89 10.24
C THR A 351 42.38 6.99 9.38
N PRO A 352 43.67 7.30 9.13
CA PRO A 352 44.53 6.41 8.35
C PRO A 352 44.81 5.07 9.04
N VAL A 353 44.95 5.07 10.38
CA VAL A 353 45.21 3.88 11.19
C VAL A 353 43.98 2.99 11.22
N VAL A 354 42.80 3.58 11.47
CA VAL A 354 41.52 2.86 11.46
C VAL A 354 41.21 2.28 10.09
N ARG A 355 41.47 3.04 9.01
CA ARG A 355 41.34 2.53 7.64
C ARG A 355 42.27 1.33 7.40
N ALA A 356 43.55 1.43 7.76
CA ALA A 356 44.50 0.33 7.58
C ALA A 356 44.11 -0.94 8.39
N SER A 357 43.66 -0.79 9.63
CA SER A 357 43.15 -1.90 10.44
C SER A 357 41.86 -2.50 9.88
N LEU A 358 40.95 -1.66 9.36
CA LEU A 358 39.70 -2.09 8.74
C LEU A 358 39.95 -2.82 7.41
N ASP A 359 40.83 -2.31 6.57
CA ASP A 359 41.26 -2.94 5.31
C ASP A 359 41.96 -4.28 5.60
N ALA A 360 42.85 -4.35 6.60
CA ALA A 360 43.51 -5.59 7.01
C ALA A 360 42.52 -6.63 7.56
N LEU A 361 41.53 -6.21 8.36
CA LEU A 361 40.49 -7.08 8.89
C LEU A 361 39.55 -7.58 7.79
N ALA A 362 39.11 -6.71 6.89
CA ALA A 362 38.35 -7.07 5.69
C ALA A 362 39.13 -8.07 4.82
N GLN A 363 40.46 -7.91 4.72
CA GLN A 363 41.32 -8.84 3.99
C GLN A 363 41.49 -10.21 4.66
N ALA A 364 41.45 -10.28 5.99
CA ALA A 364 41.52 -11.54 6.73
C ALA A 364 40.17 -12.29 6.77
N VAL A 365 39.06 -11.56 6.86
CA VAL A 365 37.72 -12.12 7.11
C VAL A 365 36.97 -12.43 5.82
N LEU A 366 36.90 -11.49 4.87
CA LEU A 366 36.04 -11.63 3.67
C LEU A 366 36.66 -12.56 2.62
N PRO A 367 35.86 -13.23 1.76
CA PRO A 367 36.38 -14.11 0.72
C PRO A 367 37.33 -13.37 -0.23
N ALA A 368 38.31 -14.05 -0.81
CA ALA A 368 39.27 -13.40 -1.71
C ALA A 368 38.85 -13.46 -3.20
N MET A 369 39.47 -12.63 -4.03
CA MET A 369 39.22 -12.62 -5.47
C MET A 369 39.76 -13.90 -6.15
N LYS A 370 39.05 -14.40 -7.17
CA LYS A 370 39.45 -15.61 -7.92
C LYS A 370 40.91 -15.52 -8.37
N GLY A 371 41.71 -16.52 -8.00
CA GLY A 371 43.14 -16.61 -8.34
C GLY A 371 44.09 -16.02 -7.29
N THR A 372 43.60 -15.35 -6.24
CA THR A 372 44.43 -14.97 -5.08
C THR A 372 44.44 -16.08 -4.04
N GLN A 373 45.60 -16.32 -3.41
CA GLN A 373 45.68 -17.20 -2.24
C GLN A 373 45.03 -16.50 -1.04
N SER A 374 44.25 -17.25 -0.25
CA SER A 374 43.53 -16.71 0.90
C SER A 374 43.70 -17.60 2.12
N THR A 375 43.88 -16.96 3.28
CA THR A 375 43.83 -17.58 4.61
C THR A 375 42.49 -17.38 5.31
N SER A 376 41.51 -16.74 4.65
CA SER A 376 40.15 -16.59 5.20
C SER A 376 39.46 -17.96 5.31
N PRO A 377 38.70 -18.23 6.39
CA PRO A 377 37.81 -19.38 6.47
C PRO A 377 36.82 -19.47 5.29
N LEU A 378 36.52 -18.34 4.65
CA LEU A 378 35.63 -18.23 3.49
C LEU A 378 36.36 -18.37 2.14
N ALA A 379 37.56 -18.96 2.08
CA ALA A 379 38.35 -19.09 0.85
C ALA A 379 37.64 -19.83 -0.31
N GLN A 380 36.65 -20.68 -0.02
CA GLN A 380 35.83 -21.35 -1.04
C GLN A 380 34.61 -20.52 -1.48
N CYS A 381 34.25 -19.48 -0.74
CA CYS A 381 33.07 -18.67 -0.99
C CYS A 381 33.28 -17.74 -2.20
N LYS A 382 32.36 -17.77 -3.16
CA LYS A 382 32.50 -17.09 -4.46
C LYS A 382 32.00 -15.63 -4.46
N LYS A 383 31.22 -15.24 -3.46
CA LYS A 383 30.50 -13.96 -3.34
C LYS A 383 30.13 -13.72 -1.89
N PHE A 384 30.39 -12.53 -1.36
CA PHE A 384 29.83 -12.05 -0.08
C PHE A 384 28.82 -10.93 -0.36
N VAL A 385 27.80 -10.77 0.48
CA VAL A 385 26.69 -9.83 0.25
C VAL A 385 26.60 -8.80 1.37
N VAL A 386 26.29 -7.55 1.05
CA VAL A 386 25.94 -6.53 2.05
C VAL A 386 24.55 -6.01 1.67
N VAL A 387 23.54 -6.48 2.41
CA VAL A 387 22.16 -6.00 2.28
C VAL A 387 22.02 -4.68 3.03
N ILE A 388 21.40 -3.69 2.40
CA ILE A 388 21.07 -2.39 3.02
C ILE A 388 19.55 -2.20 2.92
N ASP A 389 18.82 -2.63 3.96
CA ASP A 389 17.37 -2.54 4.05
C ASP A 389 16.89 -1.15 4.48
N GLU A 390 15.69 -0.80 4.01
CA GLU A 390 15.04 0.51 4.10
C GLU A 390 15.94 1.70 3.67
N ALA A 391 16.72 1.49 2.61
CA ALA A 391 17.72 2.44 2.10
C ALA A 391 17.16 3.82 1.71
N GLN A 392 15.85 3.96 1.52
CA GLN A 392 15.21 5.26 1.28
C GLN A 392 15.44 6.28 2.40
N MET A 393 15.75 5.83 3.62
CA MET A 393 16.00 6.74 4.73
C MET A 393 17.25 7.58 4.44
N ALA A 394 18.35 6.94 4.05
CA ALA A 394 19.54 7.67 3.60
C ALA A 394 19.38 8.34 2.22
N ALA A 395 18.44 7.90 1.37
CA ALA A 395 18.15 8.59 0.10
C ALA A 395 17.43 9.93 0.30
N ARG A 396 16.64 10.07 1.37
CA ARG A 396 15.93 11.30 1.74
C ARG A 396 16.74 12.19 2.69
N MET A 397 17.71 11.63 3.43
CA MET A 397 18.61 12.43 4.28
C MET A 397 19.65 13.20 3.46
N TYR A 398 19.75 14.50 3.75
CA TYR A 398 20.79 15.41 3.25
C TYR A 398 20.97 15.41 1.73
N GLN A 399 19.87 15.56 0.99
CA GLN A 399 19.79 15.49 -0.48
C GLN A 399 20.81 16.37 -1.23
N ASP A 400 21.25 17.49 -0.63
CA ASP A 400 22.20 18.44 -1.21
C ASP A 400 23.59 18.46 -0.56
N ALA A 401 23.87 17.55 0.39
CA ALA A 401 25.12 17.54 1.15
C ALA A 401 26.32 16.93 0.42
N PHE A 402 26.09 16.28 -0.72
CA PHE A 402 27.13 15.65 -1.56
C PHE A 402 26.92 16.00 -3.04
N ARG A 403 27.90 15.71 -3.91
CA ARG A 403 27.78 15.79 -5.38
C ARG A 403 28.37 14.57 -6.08
N SER A 404 28.10 14.42 -7.38
CA SER A 404 28.79 13.48 -8.27
C SER A 404 30.20 13.95 -8.63
N ASP A 405 31.16 13.02 -8.66
CA ASP A 405 32.56 13.32 -9.05
C ASP A 405 32.69 13.57 -10.57
N THR A 406 31.73 13.09 -11.36
CA THR A 406 31.63 13.38 -12.78
C THR A 406 30.98 14.75 -13.00
N ARG A 407 31.70 15.64 -13.69
CA ARG A 407 31.07 16.64 -14.55
C ARG A 407 30.44 15.91 -15.72
N THR A 408 29.15 16.13 -15.93
CA THR A 408 28.39 15.49 -17.00
C THR A 408 28.14 16.50 -18.10
N ALA A 409 28.75 16.31 -19.26
CA ALA A 409 28.41 17.03 -20.48
C ALA A 409 26.91 16.84 -20.77
N SER A 410 26.15 17.93 -20.71
CA SER A 410 24.69 17.89 -20.81
C SER A 410 24.24 17.62 -22.25
N THR A 411 23.84 16.37 -22.54
CA THR A 411 23.27 15.97 -23.82
C THR A 411 21.79 16.35 -24.00
N ASP A 412 21.15 16.87 -22.95
CA ASP A 412 19.74 17.31 -22.93
C ASP A 412 19.54 18.65 -23.65
N GLY A 413 19.95 18.70 -24.93
CA GLY A 413 19.95 19.90 -25.76
C GLY A 413 18.59 20.19 -26.41
N VAL A 414 17.68 20.82 -25.66
CA VAL A 414 16.50 21.49 -26.22
C VAL A 414 16.32 22.89 -25.61
N ASP A 415 16.66 23.91 -26.42
CA ASP A 415 16.18 25.29 -26.41
C ASP A 415 15.98 26.05 -25.07
N SER A 416 17.10 26.56 -24.52
CA SER A 416 17.10 27.87 -23.83
C SER A 416 18.40 28.65 -24.07
N GLY A 417 18.61 29.11 -25.30
CA GLY A 417 19.88 29.72 -25.71
C GLY A 417 20.16 31.11 -25.13
N SER A 418 20.96 31.19 -24.05
CA SER A 418 21.69 32.44 -23.69
C SER A 418 22.83 32.29 -22.65
N SER A 419 23.74 31.30 -22.77
CA SER A 419 25.15 31.40 -22.28
C SER A 419 25.95 30.10 -22.55
N PRO A 420 27.22 30.18 -23.00
CA PRO A 420 28.15 29.04 -22.97
C PRO A 420 28.77 28.92 -21.56
N GLY A 421 28.09 28.25 -20.63
CA GLY A 421 28.49 28.28 -19.21
C GLY A 421 28.26 27.00 -18.40
N GLY A 422 29.36 26.27 -18.16
CA GLY A 422 29.56 25.38 -17.01
C GLY A 422 28.83 24.02 -17.00
N GLU A 423 29.59 22.93 -17.08
CA GLU A 423 29.10 21.60 -16.69
C GLU A 423 28.82 21.58 -15.18
N LYS A 424 27.54 21.47 -14.78
CA LYS A 424 27.15 21.51 -13.37
C LYS A 424 27.25 20.14 -12.73
N THR A 425 28.09 20.02 -11.70
CA THR A 425 28.11 18.86 -10.80
C THR A 425 26.77 18.77 -10.06
N LYS A 426 26.07 17.63 -10.16
CA LYS A 426 24.70 17.48 -9.60
C LYS A 426 24.74 17.03 -8.13
N HIS A 427 23.89 17.61 -7.29
CA HIS A 427 23.71 17.25 -5.88
C HIS A 427 23.32 15.78 -5.68
N ARG A 428 23.59 15.24 -4.48
CA ARG A 428 23.38 13.83 -4.10
C ARG A 428 23.08 13.66 -2.60
N PRO A 429 22.21 12.70 -2.22
CA PRO A 429 21.85 12.41 -0.84
C PRO A 429 22.91 11.58 -0.11
N LEU A 430 22.72 11.45 1.21
CA LEU A 430 23.56 10.65 2.12
C LEU A 430 23.81 9.22 1.62
N LEU A 431 22.80 8.57 1.02
CA LEU A 431 22.93 7.20 0.48
C LEU A 431 24.10 7.04 -0.50
N ARG A 432 24.43 8.07 -1.31
CA ARG A 432 25.63 8.02 -2.16
C ARG A 432 26.88 7.83 -1.32
N GLN A 433 27.04 8.64 -0.27
CA GLN A 433 28.28 8.64 0.50
C GLN A 433 28.42 7.35 1.33
N LEU A 434 27.31 6.85 1.89
CA LEU A 434 27.28 5.52 2.52
C LEU A 434 27.77 4.43 1.55
N LEU A 435 27.23 4.39 0.33
CA LEU A 435 27.62 3.42 -0.68
C LEU A 435 29.07 3.58 -1.13
N VAL A 436 29.58 4.81 -1.25
CA VAL A 436 30.99 5.10 -1.57
C VAL A 436 31.93 4.60 -0.46
N ASP A 437 31.68 4.95 0.81
CA ASP A 437 32.59 4.59 1.89
C ASP A 437 32.51 3.09 2.23
N ILE A 438 31.35 2.44 2.08
CA ILE A 438 31.24 0.97 2.15
C ILE A 438 32.02 0.34 0.99
N ALA A 439 31.79 0.78 -0.26
CA ALA A 439 32.48 0.25 -1.44
C ALA A 439 34.00 0.37 -1.29
N GLN A 440 34.51 1.51 -0.81
CA GLN A 440 35.95 1.74 -0.64
C GLN A 440 36.66 0.69 0.24
N VAL A 441 36.01 0.22 1.31
CA VAL A 441 36.56 -0.81 2.21
C VAL A 441 36.53 -2.20 1.55
N VAL A 442 35.50 -2.49 0.75
CA VAL A 442 35.26 -3.82 0.20
C VAL A 442 35.71 -4.03 -1.25
N ASN A 443 36.17 -2.99 -1.95
CA ASN A 443 36.49 -3.03 -3.39
C ASN A 443 37.60 -4.04 -3.77
N SER A 444 38.43 -4.47 -2.81
CA SER A 444 39.46 -5.49 -3.00
C SER A 444 38.93 -6.94 -2.90
N ARG A 445 37.61 -7.12 -2.76
CA ARG A 445 36.94 -8.38 -2.42
C ARG A 445 35.70 -8.61 -3.31
N PRO A 446 35.23 -9.85 -3.52
CA PRO A 446 34.02 -10.17 -4.27
C PRO A 446 32.76 -9.90 -3.43
N VAL A 447 32.63 -8.66 -2.95
CA VAL A 447 31.51 -8.18 -2.16
C VAL A 447 30.49 -7.50 -3.07
N HIS A 448 29.22 -7.73 -2.77
CA HIS A 448 28.11 -7.27 -3.57
C HIS A 448 27.13 -6.48 -2.71
N LEU A 449 26.93 -5.21 -3.04
CA LEU A 449 26.03 -4.31 -2.31
C LEU A 449 24.61 -4.47 -2.87
N LEU A 450 23.69 -4.85 -1.99
CA LEU A 450 22.28 -5.12 -2.29
C LEU A 450 21.38 -4.19 -1.46
N PRO A 451 21.25 -2.92 -1.88
CA PRO A 451 20.29 -2.00 -1.28
C PRO A 451 18.85 -2.34 -1.69
N THR A 452 17.89 -2.04 -0.82
CA THR A 452 16.45 -2.18 -1.09
C THR A 452 15.68 -0.99 -0.52
N GLY A 453 14.46 -0.77 -0.99
CA GLY A 453 13.57 0.22 -0.38
C GLY A 453 12.13 0.13 -0.83
N THR A 454 11.27 0.92 -0.20
CA THR A 454 9.90 1.20 -0.70
C THR A 454 9.86 2.38 -1.67
N SER A 455 10.74 3.36 -1.45
CA SER A 455 10.55 4.75 -1.91
C SER A 455 11.88 5.45 -2.19
N ILE A 456 12.63 4.90 -3.14
CA ILE A 456 13.64 5.63 -3.91
C ILE A 456 13.22 5.48 -5.36
N SER A 457 13.07 6.58 -6.10
CA SER A 457 12.83 6.46 -7.54
C SER A 457 14.02 5.76 -8.18
N GLN A 458 13.77 4.97 -9.22
CA GLN A 458 14.84 4.23 -9.88
C GLN A 458 15.90 5.19 -10.45
N ALA A 459 15.51 6.40 -10.86
CA ALA A 459 16.42 7.43 -11.34
C ALA A 459 17.33 7.99 -10.24
N GLU A 460 16.81 8.31 -9.04
CA GLU A 460 17.64 8.73 -7.89
C GLU A 460 18.57 7.61 -7.43
N PHE A 461 18.05 6.38 -7.38
CA PHE A 461 18.83 5.20 -7.02
C PHE A 461 20.00 4.98 -8.00
N GLN A 462 19.71 4.93 -9.31
CA GLN A 462 20.73 4.80 -10.35
C GLN A 462 21.74 5.96 -10.25
N GLN A 463 21.30 7.19 -10.02
CA GLN A 463 22.21 8.35 -9.86
C GLN A 463 23.10 8.27 -8.60
N ALA A 464 22.63 7.64 -7.51
CA ALA A 464 23.45 7.35 -6.33
C ALA A 464 24.46 6.23 -6.61
N VAL A 465 24.03 5.11 -7.21
CA VAL A 465 24.84 3.90 -7.39
C VAL A 465 25.83 3.98 -8.57
N GLN A 466 25.40 4.50 -9.73
CA GLN A 466 26.28 4.70 -10.89
C GLN A 466 27.47 5.60 -10.51
N SER A 467 27.20 6.71 -9.81
CA SER A 467 28.26 7.63 -9.38
C SER A 467 29.15 7.06 -8.27
N ALA A 468 28.68 6.09 -7.49
CA ALA A 468 29.41 5.54 -6.34
C ALA A 468 30.26 4.30 -6.68
N ILE A 469 29.73 3.38 -7.50
CA ILE A 469 30.25 2.01 -7.65
C ILE A 469 30.52 1.65 -9.12
N ALA A 470 29.65 2.05 -10.05
CA ALA A 470 29.73 1.59 -11.44
C ALA A 470 30.46 2.60 -12.36
N LYS A 471 31.79 2.66 -12.23
CA LYS A 471 32.67 3.28 -13.25
C LYS A 471 33.06 2.31 -14.38
N ASP A 472 32.96 1.00 -14.12
CA ASP A 472 33.03 -0.06 -15.14
C ASP A 472 31.64 -0.48 -15.62
N THR A 473 31.56 -1.01 -16.84
CA THR A 473 30.36 -1.25 -17.66
C THR A 473 29.42 -2.38 -17.21
N THR A 474 29.29 -2.61 -15.91
CA THR A 474 28.37 -3.62 -15.35
C THR A 474 26.92 -3.11 -15.41
N SER A 475 26.06 -3.82 -16.13
CA SER A 475 24.62 -3.52 -16.16
C SER A 475 24.00 -3.64 -14.76
N GLN A 476 23.14 -2.67 -14.41
CA GLN A 476 22.42 -2.63 -13.15
C GLN A 476 21.02 -3.22 -13.36
N ARG A 477 20.63 -4.22 -12.57
CA ARG A 477 19.29 -4.81 -12.64
C ARG A 477 18.39 -4.19 -11.56
N THR A 478 17.11 -4.01 -11.86
CA THR A 478 16.10 -3.73 -10.82
C THR A 478 15.24 -4.96 -10.67
N ALA A 479 15.11 -5.47 -9.44
CA ALA A 479 14.14 -6.48 -9.06
C ALA A 479 12.95 -5.79 -8.39
N ARG A 480 11.76 -6.06 -8.88
CA ARG A 480 10.51 -5.44 -8.41
C ARG A 480 9.52 -6.48 -7.94
N TYR A 481 9.48 -7.63 -8.61
CA TYR A 481 8.62 -8.72 -8.21
C TYR A 481 9.05 -9.38 -6.89
N THR A 482 8.09 -9.59 -5.99
CA THR A 482 8.31 -10.27 -4.71
C THR A 482 7.28 -11.36 -4.41
N GLY A 483 6.39 -11.68 -5.35
CA GLY A 483 5.27 -12.62 -5.14
C GLY A 483 3.94 -11.95 -4.78
N GLY A 484 3.28 -12.48 -3.74
CA GLY A 484 2.00 -12.01 -3.18
C GLY A 484 0.90 -13.08 -3.20
N ILE A 485 -0.07 -12.94 -2.30
CA ILE A 485 -1.27 -13.80 -2.20
C ILE A 485 -2.28 -13.39 -3.28
N ARG A 486 -2.71 -14.31 -4.15
CA ARG A 486 -3.52 -13.97 -5.36
C ARG A 486 -4.74 -14.85 -5.55
N SER A 487 -4.72 -16.06 -5.01
CA SER A 487 -5.73 -17.10 -5.18
C SER A 487 -6.16 -17.68 -3.84
N MET A 488 -7.33 -18.32 -3.80
CA MET A 488 -7.78 -19.11 -2.65
C MET A 488 -6.75 -20.20 -2.29
N HIS A 489 -6.05 -20.77 -3.27
CA HIS A 489 -5.00 -21.77 -3.05
C HIS A 489 -3.78 -21.19 -2.30
N ASP A 490 -3.38 -19.95 -2.57
CA ASP A 490 -2.31 -19.28 -1.81
C ASP A 490 -2.72 -19.07 -0.34
N VAL A 491 -3.97 -18.66 -0.12
CA VAL A 491 -4.54 -18.44 1.22
C VAL A 491 -4.61 -19.74 1.99
N GLU A 492 -5.14 -20.80 1.38
CA GLU A 492 -5.17 -22.14 1.95
C GLU A 492 -3.76 -22.65 2.27
N THR A 493 -2.81 -22.51 1.35
CA THR A 493 -1.44 -23.00 1.53
C THR A 493 -0.71 -22.25 2.64
N TYR A 494 -0.90 -20.94 2.76
CA TYR A 494 -0.34 -20.15 3.85
C TYR A 494 -1.01 -20.48 5.20
N ALA A 495 -2.34 -20.63 5.22
CA ALA A 495 -3.09 -20.93 6.43
C ALA A 495 -2.84 -22.36 6.97
N LYS A 496 -2.73 -23.37 6.08
CA LYS A 496 -2.50 -24.77 6.46
C LYS A 496 -1.14 -25.04 7.12
N ARG A 497 -0.16 -24.14 6.95
CA ARG A 497 1.12 -24.20 7.68
C ARG A 497 1.02 -23.69 9.12
N LEU A 498 0.00 -22.89 9.45
CA LEU A 498 -0.08 -22.16 10.72
C LEU A 498 -1.29 -22.52 11.57
N LEU A 499 -2.41 -22.92 10.96
CA LEU A 499 -3.67 -23.18 11.66
C LEU A 499 -3.95 -24.70 11.80
N PRO A 500 -4.49 -25.16 12.95
CA PRO A 500 -4.81 -26.57 13.16
C PRO A 500 -5.74 -27.13 12.08
N ALA A 501 -5.45 -28.32 11.58
CA ALA A 501 -6.30 -29.00 10.59
C ALA A 501 -7.74 -29.23 11.10
N SER A 502 -7.91 -29.44 12.41
CA SER A 502 -9.21 -29.54 13.08
C SER A 502 -10.02 -28.23 13.02
N PHE A 503 -9.37 -27.08 13.22
CA PHE A 503 -9.99 -25.76 13.06
C PHE A 503 -10.34 -25.52 11.59
N LEU A 504 -9.40 -25.77 10.67
CA LEU A 504 -9.59 -25.56 9.23
C LEU A 504 -10.65 -26.47 8.61
N ALA A 505 -10.87 -27.67 9.12
CA ALA A 505 -11.96 -28.56 8.70
C ALA A 505 -13.34 -28.12 9.23
N GLY A 506 -13.38 -27.32 10.31
CA GLY A 506 -14.61 -26.77 10.87
C GLY A 506 -15.22 -25.66 10.01
N GLU A 507 -16.52 -25.42 10.17
CA GLU A 507 -17.27 -24.41 9.41
C GLU A 507 -16.63 -23.01 9.51
N SER A 508 -16.27 -22.58 10.72
CA SER A 508 -15.63 -21.27 10.95
C SER A 508 -14.26 -21.19 10.27
N GLY A 509 -13.47 -22.28 10.25
CA GLY A 509 -12.18 -22.33 9.56
C GLY A 509 -12.34 -22.23 8.04
N GLN A 510 -13.21 -23.04 7.44
CA GLN A 510 -13.56 -22.96 6.02
C GLN A 510 -14.10 -21.58 5.62
N ARG A 511 -14.99 -21.02 6.45
CA ARG A 511 -15.49 -19.66 6.28
C ARG A 511 -14.34 -18.66 6.33
N LEU A 512 -13.44 -18.77 7.29
CA LEU A 512 -12.36 -17.80 7.53
C LEU A 512 -11.38 -17.78 6.36
N LEU A 513 -11.02 -18.94 5.80
CA LEU A 513 -10.17 -19.03 4.61
C LEU A 513 -10.73 -18.17 3.46
N HIS A 514 -12.02 -18.29 3.15
CA HIS A 514 -12.62 -17.48 2.09
C HIS A 514 -12.70 -15.99 2.48
N ARG A 515 -12.90 -15.65 3.76
CA ARG A 515 -12.84 -14.24 4.20
C ARG A 515 -11.42 -13.67 4.11
N MET A 516 -10.39 -14.45 4.41
CA MET A 516 -8.99 -14.09 4.23
C MET A 516 -8.67 -13.89 2.74
N PHE A 517 -9.24 -14.71 1.85
CA PHE A 517 -9.17 -14.51 0.39
C PHE A 517 -9.97 -13.28 -0.10
N MET A 518 -11.03 -12.87 0.58
CA MET A 518 -11.74 -11.62 0.26
C MET A 518 -10.97 -10.37 0.71
N TRP A 519 -10.38 -10.39 1.90
CA TRP A 519 -9.88 -9.17 2.55
C TRP A 519 -8.36 -8.99 2.50
N LEU A 520 -7.59 -10.08 2.48
CA LEU A 520 -6.13 -10.08 2.63
C LEU A 520 -5.29 -10.45 1.38
N PRO A 521 -5.78 -10.47 0.12
CA PRO A 521 -4.93 -10.57 -1.07
C PRO A 521 -3.86 -9.48 -1.18
N GLY A 522 -2.86 -9.75 -2.03
CA GLY A 522 -1.75 -8.87 -2.34
C GLY A 522 -0.53 -9.11 -1.46
N ARG A 523 -0.13 -8.11 -0.68
CA ARG A 523 1.08 -8.08 0.15
C ARG A 523 0.98 -9.06 1.32
N PHE A 524 1.98 -9.94 1.45
CA PHE A 524 2.06 -10.95 2.52
C PHE A 524 1.88 -10.38 3.94
N ARG A 525 2.28 -9.12 4.20
CA ARG A 525 2.13 -8.47 5.51
C ARG A 525 0.68 -8.41 6.01
N PHE A 526 -0.33 -8.35 5.14
CA PHE A 526 -1.74 -8.40 5.55
C PHE A 526 -2.09 -9.77 6.13
N MET A 527 -1.82 -10.82 5.36
CA MET A 527 -2.05 -12.21 5.77
C MET A 527 -1.28 -12.56 7.05
N ALA A 528 0.01 -12.24 7.08
CA ALA A 528 0.88 -12.51 8.23
C ALA A 528 0.41 -11.76 9.49
N ARG A 529 0.17 -10.44 9.44
CA ARG A 529 -0.23 -9.69 10.64
C ARG A 529 -1.62 -10.12 11.15
N PHE A 530 -2.55 -10.47 10.26
CA PHE A 530 -3.85 -11.03 10.68
C PHE A 530 -3.66 -12.37 11.39
N LEU A 531 -2.91 -13.30 10.80
CA LEU A 531 -2.68 -14.62 11.39
C LEU A 531 -1.89 -14.54 12.70
N THR A 532 -0.91 -13.65 12.83
CA THR A 532 -0.25 -13.34 14.10
C THR A 532 -1.26 -12.95 15.18
N PHE A 533 -2.17 -11.99 14.93
CA PHE A 533 -3.20 -11.63 15.90
C PHE A 533 -4.18 -12.78 16.19
N LEU A 534 -4.56 -13.56 15.18
CA LEU A 534 -5.45 -14.71 15.33
C LEU A 534 -4.84 -15.79 16.25
N MET A 535 -3.55 -16.07 16.11
CA MET A 535 -2.81 -17.01 16.97
C MET A 535 -2.67 -16.48 18.40
N ILE A 536 -2.30 -15.20 18.60
CA ILE A 536 -2.20 -14.60 19.94
C ILE A 536 -3.55 -14.60 20.67
N ASN A 537 -4.69 -14.48 19.96
CA ASN A 537 -6.01 -14.59 20.58
C ASN A 537 -6.44 -16.04 20.88
N GLY A 538 -5.63 -17.04 20.50
CA GLY A 538 -5.93 -18.46 20.68
C GLY A 538 -7.05 -18.99 19.78
N LEU A 539 -7.11 -18.50 18.53
CA LEU A 539 -8.19 -18.76 17.55
C LEU A 539 -9.61 -18.37 18.01
N ARG A 540 -9.73 -17.57 19.09
CA ARG A 540 -11.03 -17.02 19.52
C ARG A 540 -11.46 -15.88 18.61
N SER A 541 -12.76 -15.80 18.38
CA SER A 541 -13.41 -14.75 17.58
C SER A 541 -12.76 -14.48 16.21
N PRO A 542 -12.45 -15.52 15.40
CA PRO A 542 -11.70 -15.36 14.15
C PRO A 542 -12.35 -14.38 13.18
N HIS A 543 -13.67 -14.37 13.11
CA HIS A 543 -14.43 -13.50 12.22
C HIS A 543 -14.54 -12.07 12.76
N GLY A 544 -14.71 -11.91 14.07
CA GLY A 544 -14.66 -10.62 14.76
C GLY A 544 -13.29 -9.96 14.64
N LEU A 545 -12.20 -10.73 14.76
CA LEU A 545 -10.84 -10.24 14.59
C LEU A 545 -10.60 -9.75 13.17
N LEU A 546 -11.10 -10.46 12.16
CA LEU A 546 -10.98 -10.02 10.77
C LEU A 546 -11.84 -8.78 10.49
N ASN A 547 -13.02 -8.68 11.12
CA ASN A 547 -13.82 -7.44 11.13
C ASN A 547 -13.04 -6.26 11.73
N SER A 548 -12.43 -6.45 12.90
CA SER A 548 -11.59 -5.45 13.55
C SER A 548 -10.33 -5.12 12.75
N PHE A 549 -9.79 -6.08 12.00
CA PHE A 549 -8.63 -5.86 11.12
C PHE A 549 -8.97 -4.90 9.99
N VAL A 550 -10.01 -5.20 9.21
CA VAL A 550 -10.43 -4.33 8.10
C VAL A 550 -10.83 -2.96 8.65
N TYR A 551 -11.61 -2.90 9.73
CA TYR A 551 -12.05 -1.63 10.33
C TYR A 551 -10.89 -0.74 10.80
N THR A 552 -9.90 -1.33 11.49
CA THR A 552 -8.74 -0.59 12.02
C THR A 552 -7.74 -0.20 10.92
N TYR A 553 -7.55 -1.06 9.92
CA TYR A 553 -6.65 -0.76 8.80
C TYR A 553 -7.21 0.37 7.90
N THR A 554 -8.52 0.37 7.68
CA THR A 554 -9.21 1.29 6.76
C THR A 554 -9.64 2.61 7.39
N GLU A 555 -9.63 2.73 8.71
CA GLU A 555 -10.30 3.81 9.47
C GLU A 555 -11.81 3.90 9.19
N GLY A 556 -12.52 2.80 9.46
CA GLY A 556 -13.97 2.83 9.59
C GLY A 556 -14.74 1.78 8.77
N TYR A 557 -14.09 1.03 7.88
CA TYR A 557 -14.79 0.04 7.08
C TYR A 557 -15.10 -1.22 7.88
N LEU A 558 -16.36 -1.45 8.24
CA LEU A 558 -16.80 -2.64 8.97
C LEU A 558 -17.32 -3.74 8.01
N PRO A 559 -16.63 -4.89 7.87
CA PRO A 559 -17.12 -5.99 7.04
C PRO A 559 -18.47 -6.52 7.53
N THR A 560 -19.48 -6.49 6.69
CA THR A 560 -20.79 -7.09 7.01
C THR A 560 -20.85 -8.60 6.69
N ASP A 561 -19.69 -9.22 6.43
CA ASP A 561 -19.49 -10.48 5.71
C ASP A 561 -19.43 -11.75 6.62
N ALA A 562 -19.73 -11.60 7.91
CA ALA A 562 -19.82 -12.72 8.86
C ALA A 562 -20.82 -12.51 10.02
N GLY A 563 -21.80 -11.61 9.88
CA GLY A 563 -22.76 -11.26 10.94
C GLY A 563 -23.66 -12.41 11.45
N ASP A 564 -23.56 -13.55 10.79
CA ASP A 564 -23.92 -14.90 11.21
C ASP A 564 -22.94 -15.49 12.24
N MET A 565 -21.71 -15.82 11.84
CA MET A 565 -20.66 -16.38 12.71
C MET A 565 -20.42 -15.55 13.98
N LEU A 566 -20.43 -14.21 13.84
CA LEU A 566 -20.12 -13.25 14.91
C LEU A 566 -20.97 -13.41 16.19
N ARG A 567 -22.08 -14.17 16.15
CA ARG A 567 -22.98 -14.36 17.31
C ARG A 567 -22.69 -15.62 18.11
N HIS A 568 -21.90 -16.52 17.52
CA HIS A 568 -21.34 -17.69 18.19
C HIS A 568 -19.91 -17.41 18.68
N GLU A 569 -19.37 -16.24 18.37
CA GLU A 569 -18.07 -15.76 18.84
C GLU A 569 -18.19 -14.91 20.12
N PRO A 570 -17.24 -15.02 21.07
CA PRO A 570 -17.17 -14.12 22.21
C PRO A 570 -16.71 -12.71 21.79
N ALA A 571 -17.03 -11.71 22.60
CA ALA A 571 -16.55 -10.34 22.41
C ALA A 571 -15.02 -10.26 22.56
N ILE A 572 -14.38 -9.44 21.72
CA ILE A 572 -12.92 -9.25 21.72
C ILE A 572 -12.53 -8.23 22.78
N PRO A 573 -11.53 -8.49 23.64
CA PRO A 573 -11.07 -7.51 24.63
C PRO A 573 -10.57 -6.21 23.97
N LEU A 574 -11.03 -5.05 24.47
CA LEU A 574 -10.58 -3.75 23.96
C LEU A 574 -9.06 -3.55 24.09
N SER A 575 -8.45 -4.10 25.14
CA SER A 575 -7.00 -4.12 25.36
C SER A 575 -6.22 -4.97 24.34
N PHE A 576 -6.89 -5.90 23.64
CA PHE A 576 -6.32 -6.59 22.50
C PHE A 576 -6.37 -5.70 21.25
N LEU A 577 -7.49 -5.03 21.01
CA LEU A 577 -7.69 -4.12 19.87
C LEU A 577 -6.81 -2.86 19.93
N GLN A 578 -6.33 -2.47 21.11
CA GLN A 578 -5.36 -1.37 21.26
C GLN A 578 -3.95 -1.69 20.72
N ARG A 579 -3.60 -2.97 20.49
CA ARG A 579 -2.28 -3.41 19.98
C ARG A 579 -2.05 -3.22 18.46
N TRP A 580 -2.85 -2.38 17.80
CA TRP A 580 -3.06 -2.42 16.35
C TRP A 580 -2.54 -1.19 15.58
N THR A 581 -1.87 -0.26 16.26
CA THR A 581 -1.57 1.12 15.81
C THR A 581 -0.47 1.27 14.75
N GLU A 582 0.00 0.20 14.13
CA GLU A 582 1.35 0.15 13.51
C GLU A 582 1.39 -0.08 12.00
N VAL A 583 0.27 -0.43 11.37
CA VAL A 583 0.26 -0.82 9.94
C VAL A 583 -0.88 -0.12 9.22
N GLN A 584 -0.67 1.16 8.89
CA GLN A 584 -1.51 1.93 7.98
C GLN A 584 -0.65 2.68 6.96
N ILE A 585 -1.31 3.29 5.96
CA ILE A 585 -0.66 4.18 4.99
C ILE A 585 -0.43 5.54 5.65
N ASP A 586 0.81 6.03 5.60
CA ASP A 586 1.19 7.38 6.01
C ASP A 586 0.69 8.39 4.96
N PHE A 587 -0.51 8.92 5.21
CA PHE A 587 -1.10 9.98 4.41
C PHE A 587 -0.59 11.37 4.77
N ASP A 588 0.08 11.56 5.92
CA ASP A 588 0.57 12.88 6.33
C ASP A 588 1.73 13.31 5.43
N ARG A 589 2.63 12.39 5.08
CA ARG A 589 3.62 12.57 4.00
C ARG A 589 3.04 13.09 2.69
N ILE A 590 1.79 12.75 2.38
CA ILE A 590 1.11 13.17 1.14
C ILE A 590 0.51 14.57 1.30
N LYS A 591 -0.04 14.91 2.47
CA LYS A 591 -0.57 16.26 2.77
C LYS A 591 0.53 17.33 2.70
N ASP A 592 1.72 17.00 3.20
CA ASP A 592 2.85 17.94 3.35
C ASP A 592 3.56 18.27 2.02
N ASN A 593 3.18 17.62 0.91
CA ASN A 593 3.74 17.85 -0.43
C ASN A 593 2.61 18.05 -1.45
N GLU A 594 2.29 19.31 -1.76
CA GLU A 594 1.19 19.71 -2.66
C GLU A 594 1.30 19.09 -4.07
N VAL A 595 2.51 18.91 -4.59
CA VAL A 595 2.74 18.29 -5.91
C VAL A 595 2.38 16.80 -5.86
N MET A 596 2.90 16.09 -4.86
CA MET A 596 2.60 14.67 -4.64
C MET A 596 1.12 14.43 -4.35
N TYR A 597 0.49 15.30 -3.54
CA TYR A 597 -0.95 15.31 -3.30
C TYR A 597 -1.72 15.43 -4.62
N SER A 598 -1.44 16.46 -5.43
CA SER A 598 -2.11 16.69 -6.71
C SER A 598 -1.96 15.52 -7.70
N GLN A 599 -0.77 14.92 -7.78
CA GLN A 599 -0.51 13.72 -8.58
C GLN A 599 -1.33 12.53 -8.07
N VAL A 600 -1.21 12.16 -6.79
CA VAL A 600 -1.96 11.08 -6.15
C VAL A 600 -3.47 11.22 -6.37
N LEU A 601 -4.02 12.44 -6.19
CA LEU A 601 -5.43 12.72 -6.43
C LEU A 601 -5.85 12.53 -7.88
N THR A 602 -4.98 12.87 -8.83
CA THR A 602 -5.26 12.72 -10.26
C THR A 602 -5.25 11.26 -10.67
N ILE A 603 -4.29 10.47 -10.20
CA ILE A 603 -4.05 9.09 -10.65
C ILE A 603 -4.97 8.09 -9.92
N ALA A 604 -5.09 8.18 -8.58
CA ALA A 604 -5.73 7.13 -7.78
C ALA A 604 -7.25 7.32 -7.57
N ARG A 605 -7.77 8.56 -7.65
CA ARG A 605 -9.14 8.87 -7.24
C ARG A 605 -10.22 8.29 -8.15
N GLU A 606 -10.09 8.46 -9.46
CA GLU A 606 -11.03 7.84 -10.42
C GLU A 606 -11.03 6.32 -10.27
N PRO A 607 -9.88 5.61 -10.33
CA PRO A 607 -9.85 4.17 -10.24
C PRO A 607 -10.45 3.60 -8.96
N VAL A 608 -10.25 4.25 -7.80
CA VAL A 608 -10.89 3.84 -6.55
C VAL A 608 -12.41 3.97 -6.63
N CYS A 609 -12.93 5.08 -7.18
CA CYS A 609 -14.38 5.25 -7.40
C CYS A 609 -14.94 4.23 -8.40
N ASN A 610 -14.20 3.95 -9.49
CA ASN A 610 -14.59 2.93 -10.48
C ASN A 610 -14.58 1.51 -9.87
N TYR A 611 -13.58 1.16 -9.07
CA TYR A 611 -13.49 -0.14 -8.41
C TYR A 611 -14.67 -0.34 -7.43
N ILE A 612 -14.91 0.64 -6.57
CA ILE A 612 -16.02 0.59 -5.59
C ILE A 612 -17.37 0.50 -6.29
N LEU A 613 -17.57 1.21 -7.40
CA LEU A 613 -18.86 1.20 -8.08
C LEU A 613 -19.06 -0.02 -9.00
N LYS A 614 -18.00 -0.52 -9.64
CA LYS A 614 -18.06 -1.45 -10.79
C LYS A 614 -17.17 -2.70 -10.66
N SER A 615 -16.52 -2.93 -9.52
CA SER A 615 -15.55 -4.02 -9.33
C SER A 615 -14.44 -4.05 -10.39
N SER A 616 -14.14 -2.91 -11.02
CA SER A 616 -13.26 -2.83 -12.20
C SER A 616 -11.89 -3.43 -11.88
N LEU A 617 -11.64 -4.62 -12.40
CA LEU A 617 -10.54 -5.48 -11.96
C LEU A 617 -9.20 -4.77 -12.15
N LYS A 618 -8.43 -4.68 -11.05
CA LYS A 618 -6.99 -4.42 -11.04
C LYS A 618 -6.56 -3.23 -11.91
N LEU A 619 -6.59 -2.03 -11.33
CA LEU A 619 -6.02 -0.86 -11.98
C LEU A 619 -4.54 -1.12 -12.29
N ARG A 620 -4.19 -1.07 -13.58
CA ARG A 620 -2.82 -0.82 -14.02
C ARG A 620 -2.51 0.66 -13.90
N VAL A 621 -1.42 0.95 -13.18
CA VAL A 621 -0.86 2.30 -13.04
C VAL A 621 0.14 2.50 -14.18
N SER A 622 0.18 3.68 -14.79
CA SER A 622 1.16 3.98 -15.84
C SER A 622 2.58 3.73 -15.34
N SER A 623 3.51 3.36 -16.22
CA SER A 623 4.88 3.08 -15.78
C SER A 623 5.64 4.33 -15.28
N GLU A 624 5.16 5.53 -15.62
CA GLU A 624 5.63 6.83 -15.10
C GLU A 624 5.11 7.10 -13.68
N ASP A 625 3.82 6.84 -13.42
CA ASP A 625 3.18 7.05 -12.11
C ASP A 625 3.50 5.94 -11.09
N SER A 626 3.86 4.75 -11.58
CA SER A 626 4.03 3.54 -10.78
C SER A 626 5.05 3.67 -9.64
N PRO A 627 6.24 4.28 -9.82
CA PRO A 627 7.20 4.48 -8.72
C PRO A 627 6.58 5.28 -7.57
N LEU A 628 5.86 6.36 -7.87
CA LEU A 628 5.21 7.22 -6.87
C LEU A 628 4.13 6.44 -6.10
N LEU A 629 3.22 5.75 -6.79
CA LEU A 629 2.14 5.02 -6.13
C LEU A 629 2.64 3.79 -5.35
N VAL A 630 3.77 3.19 -5.74
CA VAL A 630 4.46 2.15 -4.96
C VAL A 630 5.15 2.75 -3.72
N GLU A 631 5.76 3.93 -3.84
CA GLU A 631 6.42 4.68 -2.76
C GLU A 631 5.48 5.02 -1.61
N VAL A 632 4.29 5.55 -1.92
CA VAL A 632 3.26 5.85 -0.91
C VAL A 632 2.42 4.63 -0.51
N GLY A 633 2.67 3.46 -1.11
CA GLY A 633 2.02 2.21 -0.74
C GLY A 633 0.61 1.99 -1.30
N PHE A 634 0.15 2.78 -2.28
CA PHE A 634 -1.13 2.54 -2.97
C PHE A 634 -1.04 1.43 -4.02
N ALA A 635 0.08 1.30 -4.71
CA ALA A 635 0.31 0.30 -5.75
C ALA A 635 1.40 -0.69 -5.37
N ARG A 636 1.47 -1.84 -6.04
CA ARG A 636 2.55 -2.84 -5.87
C ARG A 636 3.03 -3.34 -7.23
N TYR A 637 4.33 -3.66 -7.33
CA TYR A 637 4.84 -4.40 -8.47
C TYR A 637 4.45 -5.87 -8.34
N ASP A 638 3.87 -6.40 -9.40
CA ASP A 638 2.97 -7.55 -9.31
C ASP A 638 3.13 -8.56 -10.46
N ILE A 639 3.85 -8.18 -11.52
CA ILE A 639 4.29 -9.06 -12.61
C ILE A 639 5.77 -9.38 -12.35
N PRO A 640 6.25 -10.62 -12.61
CA PRO A 640 7.68 -10.92 -12.67
C PRO A 640 8.46 -9.91 -13.54
N ASP A 641 9.72 -9.63 -13.18
CA ASP A 641 10.61 -8.90 -14.08
C ASP A 641 11.20 -9.91 -15.08
N ASP A 642 11.10 -9.62 -16.38
CA ASP A 642 11.65 -10.49 -17.41
C ASP A 642 13.19 -10.57 -17.31
N THR A 643 13.77 -11.63 -17.85
CA THR A 643 15.23 -11.85 -17.84
C THR A 643 15.99 -10.80 -18.65
N ASP A 644 15.33 -10.21 -19.64
CA ASP A 644 15.97 -9.46 -20.74
C ASP A 644 15.81 -7.94 -20.57
N ASP A 645 15.11 -7.48 -19.53
CA ASP A 645 14.90 -6.06 -19.17
C ASP A 645 16.15 -5.46 -18.49
N ILE A 646 17.29 -5.54 -19.19
CA ILE A 646 18.64 -5.17 -18.71
C ILE A 646 18.74 -3.68 -18.38
N ASN A 647 17.91 -2.84 -19.00
CA ASN A 647 17.88 -1.39 -18.75
C ASN A 647 17.00 -1.02 -17.55
N GLY A 648 16.23 -1.98 -17.00
CA GLY A 648 15.24 -1.73 -15.96
C GLY A 648 14.18 -0.74 -16.43
N THR A 649 13.54 -0.97 -17.57
CA THR A 649 12.46 -0.12 -18.06
C THR A 649 11.37 0.06 -16.98
N PRO A 650 10.77 1.25 -16.84
CA PRO A 650 9.67 1.44 -15.89
C PRO A 650 8.53 0.47 -16.20
N ARG A 651 8.09 -0.29 -15.19
CA ARG A 651 6.98 -1.27 -15.30
C ARG A 651 5.72 -0.73 -14.64
N GLU A 652 4.57 -1.23 -15.09
CA GLU A 652 3.26 -0.95 -14.48
C GLU A 652 3.13 -1.63 -13.11
N ALA A 653 2.75 -0.85 -12.11
CA ALA A 653 2.26 -1.35 -10.83
C ALA A 653 0.75 -1.61 -10.88
N ALA A 654 0.23 -2.32 -9.89
CA ALA A 654 -1.20 -2.57 -9.72
C ALA A 654 -1.74 -1.93 -8.43
N ILE A 655 -2.93 -1.30 -8.51
CA ILE A 655 -3.82 -1.13 -7.34
C ILE A 655 -4.90 -2.20 -7.44
N ASP A 656 -4.74 -3.29 -6.68
CA ASP A 656 -5.64 -4.44 -6.68
C ASP A 656 -5.96 -5.00 -5.27
N GLU A 657 -5.54 -4.29 -4.22
CA GLU A 657 -5.64 -4.75 -2.84
C GLU A 657 -6.88 -4.17 -2.13
N PRO A 658 -7.86 -5.00 -1.68
CA PRO A 658 -9.11 -4.55 -1.08
C PRO A 658 -8.93 -3.55 0.08
N LEU A 659 -7.99 -3.83 0.98
CA LEU A 659 -7.66 -2.98 2.13
C LEU A 659 -7.12 -1.59 1.72
N ILE A 660 -6.33 -1.51 0.65
CA ILE A 660 -5.75 -0.27 0.16
C ILE A 660 -6.81 0.58 -0.54
N ILE A 661 -7.66 -0.05 -1.35
CA ILE A 661 -8.74 0.65 -2.07
C ILE A 661 -9.77 1.21 -1.08
N LEU A 662 -10.14 0.44 -0.04
CA LEU A 662 -10.97 0.95 1.05
C LEU A 662 -10.30 2.07 1.85
N ARG A 663 -9.01 1.92 2.21
CA ARG A 663 -8.25 2.94 2.94
C ARG A 663 -8.06 4.23 2.13
N LEU A 664 -8.01 4.13 0.80
CA LEU A 664 -8.08 5.27 -0.11
C LEU A 664 -9.48 5.90 -0.11
N SER A 665 -10.56 5.10 -0.17
CA SER A 665 -11.94 5.64 -0.12
C SER A 665 -12.22 6.42 1.15
N THR A 666 -11.97 5.85 2.33
CA THR A 666 -12.21 6.55 3.61
C THR A 666 -11.40 7.85 3.69
N TRP A 667 -10.20 7.88 3.13
CA TRP A 667 -9.38 9.08 3.02
C TRP A 667 -9.92 10.11 2.02
N PHE A 668 -10.47 9.70 0.87
CA PHE A 668 -11.16 10.60 -0.05
C PHE A 668 -12.49 11.11 0.54
N ASP A 669 -13.29 10.24 1.13
CA ASP A 669 -14.63 10.54 1.65
C ASP A 669 -14.62 11.37 2.95
N SER A 670 -13.51 11.34 3.71
CA SER A 670 -13.27 12.29 4.81
C SER A 670 -13.01 13.74 4.34
N ARG A 671 -12.97 14.01 3.03
CA ARG A 671 -12.76 15.35 2.45
C ARG A 671 -13.93 15.72 1.51
N PRO A 672 -14.73 16.76 1.82
CA PRO A 672 -15.93 17.11 1.03
C PRO A 672 -15.70 17.28 -0.48
N HIS A 673 -14.51 17.78 -0.88
CA HIS A 673 -14.13 18.00 -2.26
C HIS A 673 -13.53 16.76 -2.96
N LEU A 674 -13.28 15.65 -2.25
CA LEU A 674 -12.69 14.42 -2.81
C LEU A 674 -13.62 13.20 -2.79
N THR A 675 -14.75 13.26 -2.09
CA THR A 675 -15.73 12.15 -1.98
C THR A 675 -16.03 11.42 -3.29
N MET A 676 -16.47 10.16 -3.20
CA MET A 676 -16.97 9.39 -4.35
C MET A 676 -18.08 10.15 -5.08
N TYR A 677 -19.07 10.70 -4.35
CA TYR A 677 -20.09 11.58 -4.94
C TYR A 677 -19.48 12.71 -5.77
N ASN A 678 -18.49 13.42 -5.22
CA ASN A 678 -17.83 14.52 -5.90
C ASN A 678 -17.14 14.06 -7.20
N CYS A 679 -16.53 12.86 -7.21
CA CYS A 679 -15.89 12.31 -8.41
C CYS A 679 -16.92 12.01 -9.50
N LEU A 680 -18.03 11.37 -9.15
CA LEU A 680 -19.11 11.02 -10.06
C LEU A 680 -19.88 12.25 -10.56
N ALA A 681 -20.12 13.23 -9.68
CA ALA A 681 -20.84 14.47 -10.00
C ALA A 681 -20.14 15.30 -11.09
N HIS A 682 -18.80 15.42 -11.04
CA HIS A 682 -18.03 16.08 -12.10
C HIS A 682 -18.02 15.29 -13.41
N ARG A 683 -18.33 13.98 -13.38
CA ARG A 683 -18.32 13.07 -14.54
C ARG A 683 -19.68 12.87 -15.21
N ILE A 684 -20.74 13.50 -14.71
CA ILE A 684 -22.06 13.57 -15.36
C ILE A 684 -21.99 14.05 -16.83
N GLY A 685 -20.91 14.73 -17.24
CA GLY A 685 -20.65 15.13 -18.62
C GLY A 685 -20.09 14.04 -19.55
N ASN A 686 -19.49 12.97 -19.03
CA ASN A 686 -18.68 12.01 -19.79
C ASN A 686 -19.56 10.88 -20.34
N THR A 687 -19.76 10.85 -21.65
CA THR A 687 -20.60 9.88 -22.36
C THR A 687 -19.76 8.92 -23.22
N ASP A 688 -18.72 8.33 -22.63
CA ASP A 688 -17.85 7.36 -23.32
C ASP A 688 -18.57 6.03 -23.56
N SER A 689 -19.23 5.93 -24.72
CA SER A 689 -20.03 4.77 -25.14
C SER A 689 -19.21 3.53 -25.51
N SER A 690 -17.88 3.62 -25.49
CA SER A 690 -16.95 2.58 -25.94
C SER A 690 -16.19 1.85 -24.82
N GLY A 691 -16.21 2.35 -23.58
CA GLY A 691 -15.37 1.85 -22.48
C GLY A 691 -16.13 1.54 -21.19
N GLY A 692 -17.43 1.27 -21.26
CA GLY A 692 -18.26 0.85 -20.12
C GLY A 692 -18.39 1.84 -18.95
N ASN A 693 -17.82 3.05 -19.04
CA ASN A 693 -17.68 3.98 -17.93
C ASN A 693 -18.42 5.31 -18.13
N ASN A 694 -19.68 5.25 -18.59
CA ASN A 694 -20.54 6.42 -18.71
C ASN A 694 -20.79 7.06 -17.33
N GLY A 695 -20.34 8.30 -17.16
CA GLY A 695 -20.43 9.01 -15.88
C GLY A 695 -21.87 9.35 -15.47
N TRP A 696 -22.82 9.35 -16.41
CA TRP A 696 -24.25 9.50 -16.08
C TRP A 696 -24.84 8.25 -15.43
N GLU A 697 -24.56 7.06 -15.98
CA GLU A 697 -24.98 5.78 -15.40
C GLU A 697 -24.38 5.59 -14.01
N ASN A 698 -23.08 5.89 -13.86
CA ASN A 698 -22.40 5.84 -12.58
C ASN A 698 -23.06 6.76 -11.53
N TYR A 699 -23.38 7.99 -11.91
CA TYR A 699 -24.01 8.97 -11.02
C TYR A 699 -25.42 8.54 -10.61
N ILE A 700 -26.23 8.01 -11.55
CA ILE A 700 -27.57 7.49 -11.24
C ILE A 700 -27.49 6.27 -10.33
N ALA A 701 -26.58 5.32 -10.59
CA ALA A 701 -26.37 4.16 -9.74
C ALA A 701 -26.02 4.56 -8.30
N HIS A 702 -25.06 5.49 -8.12
CA HIS A 702 -24.73 6.05 -6.82
C HIS A 702 -25.93 6.75 -6.15
N CYS A 703 -26.73 7.51 -6.88
CA CYS A 703 -27.92 8.17 -6.32
C CYS A 703 -29.01 7.18 -5.90
N LEU A 704 -29.20 6.08 -6.64
CA LEU A 704 -30.16 5.03 -6.29
C LEU A 704 -29.67 4.19 -5.10
N VAL A 705 -28.40 3.80 -5.05
CA VAL A 705 -27.79 3.21 -3.84
C VAL A 705 -28.01 4.14 -2.65
N ARG A 706 -27.72 5.44 -2.81
CA ARG A 706 -27.88 6.43 -1.75
C ARG A 706 -29.33 6.56 -1.28
N ALA A 707 -30.32 6.53 -2.18
CA ALA A 707 -31.73 6.59 -1.82
C ALA A 707 -32.17 5.34 -1.04
N PHE A 708 -31.88 4.15 -1.56
CA PHE A 708 -32.27 2.87 -0.98
C PHE A 708 -31.37 2.38 0.18
N SER A 709 -30.36 3.17 0.57
CA SER A 709 -29.51 2.93 1.75
C SER A 709 -29.85 3.83 2.94
N GLN A 710 -30.89 4.67 2.85
CA GLN A 710 -31.17 5.71 3.86
C GLN A 710 -32.40 5.38 4.73
N GLY A 711 -32.46 4.14 5.19
CA GLY A 711 -33.65 3.53 5.76
C GLY A 711 -34.52 2.90 4.66
N SER A 712 -35.69 2.40 5.03
CA SER A 712 -36.67 1.92 4.06
C SER A 712 -37.45 3.13 3.52
N VAL A 713 -37.40 3.37 2.21
CA VAL A 713 -38.02 4.54 1.56
C VAL A 713 -39.13 4.09 0.61
N PRO A 714 -40.34 4.69 0.62
CA PRO A 714 -41.41 4.35 -0.30
C PRO A 714 -40.98 4.44 -1.77
N LEU A 715 -41.33 3.43 -2.57
CA LEU A 715 -41.04 3.41 -4.01
C LEU A 715 -41.64 4.62 -4.74
N SER A 716 -42.79 5.13 -4.27
CA SER A 716 -43.43 6.38 -4.75
C SER A 716 -42.65 7.66 -4.47
N THR A 717 -41.71 7.66 -3.52
CA THR A 717 -40.83 8.81 -3.26
C THR A 717 -39.70 8.87 -4.29
N ILE A 718 -39.13 7.71 -4.64
CA ILE A 718 -37.99 7.59 -5.55
C ILE A 718 -38.44 7.52 -7.03
N PHE A 719 -39.66 7.02 -7.30
CA PHE A 719 -40.20 6.93 -8.66
C PHE A 719 -41.64 7.45 -8.82
N THR A 720 -41.88 8.12 -9.93
CA THR A 720 -43.24 8.42 -10.42
C THR A 720 -43.77 7.26 -11.25
N ILE A 721 -44.95 6.74 -10.91
CA ILE A 721 -45.63 5.71 -11.72
C ILE A 721 -46.54 6.34 -12.79
N ARG A 722 -46.65 5.67 -13.96
CA ARG A 722 -47.60 6.03 -15.02
C ARG A 722 -49.04 6.12 -14.50
N LYS A 723 -49.79 7.15 -14.90
CA LYS A 723 -51.19 7.36 -14.45
C LYS A 723 -52.12 6.23 -14.89
N SER A 724 -51.81 5.61 -16.03
CA SER A 724 -52.51 4.44 -16.57
C SER A 724 -52.19 3.12 -15.84
N GLN A 725 -51.17 3.09 -14.97
CA GLN A 725 -50.75 1.92 -14.19
C GLN A 725 -50.87 2.12 -12.67
N ALA A 726 -51.08 3.35 -12.21
CA ALA A 726 -51.16 3.71 -10.78
C ALA A 726 -52.20 2.92 -9.98
N SER A 727 -53.33 2.53 -10.59
CA SER A 727 -54.35 1.68 -9.95
C SER A 727 -54.01 0.19 -9.94
N LYS A 728 -53.10 -0.27 -10.81
CA LYS A 728 -52.66 -1.68 -10.88
C LYS A 728 -51.53 -1.98 -9.88
N PHE A 729 -50.64 -1.02 -9.64
CA PHE A 729 -49.45 -1.20 -8.81
C PHE A 729 -49.33 -0.18 -7.66
N GLY A 730 -50.43 0.50 -7.29
CA GLY A 730 -50.44 1.45 -6.17
C GLY A 730 -49.89 0.85 -4.88
N ASP A 731 -50.28 -0.40 -4.59
CA ASP A 731 -49.80 -1.17 -3.44
C ASP A 731 -48.28 -1.38 -3.47
N LEU A 732 -47.67 -1.63 -4.63
CA LEU A 732 -46.21 -1.71 -4.78
C LEU A 732 -45.57 -0.35 -4.54
N MET A 733 -46.12 0.72 -5.12
CA MET A 733 -45.55 2.07 -4.98
C MET A 733 -45.66 2.61 -3.54
N GLY A 734 -46.58 2.08 -2.74
CA GLY A 734 -46.70 2.33 -1.30
C GLY A 734 -45.68 1.55 -0.45
N ARG A 735 -45.06 0.48 -0.96
CA ARG A 735 -44.03 -0.28 -0.24
C ARG A 735 -42.77 0.56 -0.07
N SER A 736 -42.24 0.52 1.14
CA SER A 736 -40.89 0.99 1.44
C SER A 736 -39.87 -0.07 1.06
N ALA A 737 -38.77 0.34 0.45
CA ALA A 737 -37.73 -0.54 -0.08
C ALA A 737 -36.34 -0.12 0.40
N LYS A 738 -35.44 -1.12 0.45
CA LYS A 738 -33.99 -0.95 0.65
C LYS A 738 -33.24 -1.77 -0.40
N ILE A 739 -32.04 -1.35 -0.79
CA ILE A 739 -31.22 -2.08 -1.76
C ILE A 739 -30.52 -3.23 -1.05
N VAL A 740 -30.47 -4.37 -1.73
CA VAL A 740 -29.95 -5.62 -1.18
C VAL A 740 -29.18 -6.38 -2.24
N ARG A 741 -28.57 -7.47 -1.79
CA ARG A 741 -27.95 -8.49 -2.64
C ARG A 741 -28.43 -9.87 -2.15
N VAL A 742 -28.46 -10.86 -3.03
CA VAL A 742 -29.19 -12.12 -2.83
C VAL A 742 -28.26 -13.32 -2.88
N ILE A 743 -27.76 -13.73 -1.73
CA ILE A 743 -26.87 -14.88 -1.62
C ILE A 743 -27.69 -16.17 -1.77
N ARG A 744 -27.28 -17.04 -2.69
CA ARG A 744 -27.75 -18.43 -2.78
C ARG A 744 -26.66 -19.36 -2.21
N LEU A 745 -27.06 -20.41 -1.49
CA LEU A 745 -26.13 -21.38 -0.91
C LEU A 745 -26.16 -22.68 -1.71
N ASN A 746 -25.00 -23.12 -2.21
CA ASN A 746 -24.87 -24.19 -3.20
C ASN A 746 -25.07 -25.63 -2.64
N SER A 747 -25.80 -25.79 -1.52
CA SER A 747 -25.99 -27.06 -0.83
C SER A 747 -27.41 -27.65 -0.91
N SER A 748 -28.42 -26.88 -1.32
CA SER A 748 -29.73 -27.41 -1.73
C SER A 748 -30.53 -26.38 -2.53
N PRO A 749 -31.16 -26.75 -3.66
CA PRO A 749 -32.08 -25.85 -4.38
C PRO A 749 -33.39 -25.57 -3.63
N VAL A 750 -33.66 -26.29 -2.52
CA VAL A 750 -34.93 -26.21 -1.78
C VAL A 750 -34.88 -25.25 -0.58
N ASP A 751 -33.72 -25.03 0.05
CA ASP A 751 -33.57 -24.18 1.25
C ASP A 751 -32.73 -22.91 0.96
N ALA A 752 -33.04 -22.23 -0.15
CA ALA A 752 -32.38 -21.01 -0.60
C ALA A 752 -32.82 -19.77 0.19
N ARG A 753 -32.38 -19.66 1.45
CA ARG A 753 -32.68 -18.51 2.33
C ARG A 753 -31.95 -17.24 1.85
N PRO A 754 -32.65 -16.17 1.45
CA PRO A 754 -32.00 -14.95 0.95
C PRO A 754 -31.38 -14.15 2.09
N LEU A 755 -30.06 -14.28 2.27
CA LEU A 755 -29.27 -13.49 3.22
C LEU A 755 -29.12 -12.04 2.76
N VAL A 756 -30.09 -11.21 3.16
CA VAL A 756 -30.15 -9.79 2.82
C VAL A 756 -29.03 -9.02 3.53
N GLY A 757 -27.96 -8.73 2.79
CA GLY A 757 -26.95 -7.75 3.18
C GLY A 757 -27.46 -6.33 2.97
N VAL A 758 -27.42 -5.50 4.02
CA VAL A 758 -27.90 -4.11 4.01
C VAL A 758 -26.73 -3.13 3.81
N THR A 759 -26.94 -2.10 2.99
CA THR A 759 -25.93 -1.15 2.49
C THR A 759 -25.88 0.19 3.24
N THR A 760 -26.53 0.31 4.39
CA THR A 760 -26.94 1.60 5.01
C THR A 760 -25.84 2.56 5.50
N TYR A 761 -24.54 2.26 5.32
CA TYR A 761 -23.46 2.96 6.00
C TYR A 761 -22.72 4.05 5.21
N ASP A 762 -23.03 4.25 3.92
CA ASP A 762 -22.45 5.31 3.07
C ASP A 762 -22.91 6.76 3.43
N ARG A 763 -23.39 6.98 4.66
CA ARG A 763 -23.71 8.32 5.19
C ARG A 763 -22.58 8.98 5.97
N ARG A 764 -21.63 8.21 6.54
CA ARG A 764 -20.34 8.61 7.16
C ARG A 764 -19.66 7.38 7.78
N PRO A 765 -18.32 7.24 7.75
CA PRO A 765 -17.60 6.13 8.41
C PRO A 765 -17.47 6.33 9.94
N HIS A 766 -18.56 6.66 10.65
CA HIS A 766 -18.57 6.89 12.09
C HIS A 766 -19.82 6.29 12.79
N SER A 767 -19.55 5.40 13.74
CA SER A 767 -20.38 4.99 14.91
C SER A 767 -21.80 4.42 14.68
N THR A 768 -21.94 3.13 14.98
CA THR A 768 -23.08 2.48 15.69
C THR A 768 -24.51 2.72 15.16
N SER A 769 -25.27 1.69 14.76
CA SER A 769 -25.57 0.48 15.55
C SER A 769 -26.24 -0.62 14.70
N TYR A 770 -26.13 -1.89 15.10
CA TYR A 770 -26.86 -3.00 14.46
C TYR A 770 -27.35 -4.04 15.48
N ALA A 771 -28.55 -4.58 15.23
CA ALA A 771 -29.07 -5.80 15.85
C ALA A 771 -29.70 -6.72 14.78
N ASP A 772 -29.83 -8.00 15.14
CA ASP A 772 -30.70 -9.02 14.52
C ASP A 772 -30.30 -9.72 13.19
N ASP A 773 -30.79 -10.97 13.11
CA ASP A 773 -30.62 -12.11 12.18
C ASP A 773 -29.22 -12.79 11.92
N PRO A 774 -28.95 -13.97 12.54
CA PRO A 774 -27.83 -14.87 12.23
C PRO A 774 -28.22 -16.11 11.38
N GLY A 775 -27.48 -16.40 10.31
CA GLY A 775 -27.69 -17.67 9.58
C GLY A 775 -26.84 -17.88 8.33
N ARG A 776 -25.52 -18.06 8.49
CA ARG A 776 -24.51 -18.30 7.43
C ARG A 776 -24.41 -17.13 6.40
N PRO A 777 -23.66 -17.24 5.29
CA PRO A 777 -22.26 -16.80 5.28
C PRO A 777 -22.03 -15.71 4.22
N ARG A 778 -21.99 -14.45 4.66
CA ARG A 778 -22.27 -13.28 3.80
C ARG A 778 -21.08 -12.81 2.94
N PHE A 779 -21.21 -12.52 1.64
CA PHE A 779 -20.08 -11.97 0.82
C PHE A 779 -20.22 -10.53 0.29
N PRO A 780 -19.89 -9.49 1.07
CA PRO A 780 -19.51 -8.19 0.50
C PRO A 780 -18.23 -7.65 1.21
N SER A 781 -17.55 -6.58 0.79
CA SER A 781 -18.17 -5.25 0.76
C SER A 781 -17.22 -4.10 0.37
N VAL A 782 -16.30 -4.30 -0.58
CA VAL A 782 -15.66 -3.14 -1.25
C VAL A 782 -16.54 -2.58 -2.37
N ASN A 783 -17.28 -3.46 -3.06
CA ASN A 783 -17.90 -3.11 -4.33
C ASN A 783 -19.42 -3.04 -4.22
N LEU A 784 -19.96 -1.85 -4.48
CA LEU A 784 -21.39 -1.60 -4.65
C LEU A 784 -21.94 -2.33 -5.89
N GLY A 785 -21.11 -2.55 -6.91
CA GLY A 785 -21.50 -3.23 -8.14
C GLY A 785 -20.37 -3.93 -8.86
N VAL A 786 -20.72 -4.69 -9.90
CA VAL A 786 -19.79 -5.26 -10.88
C VAL A 786 -20.28 -4.93 -12.30
N SER A 787 -19.37 -4.66 -13.22
CA SER A 787 -19.68 -4.59 -14.66
C SER A 787 -19.53 -5.97 -15.32
N ALA A 788 -20.29 -6.22 -16.40
CA ALA A 788 -19.85 -7.18 -17.41
C ALA A 788 -18.45 -6.74 -17.90
N GLY A 789 -17.46 -7.63 -17.80
CA GLY A 789 -16.07 -7.28 -18.07
C GLY A 789 -15.79 -7.09 -19.56
N ASP A 790 -14.68 -6.43 -19.89
CA ASP A 790 -14.20 -6.22 -21.28
C ASP A 790 -13.70 -7.50 -21.98
N GLY A 791 -14.16 -8.67 -21.54
CA GLY A 791 -13.85 -9.95 -22.17
C GLY A 791 -14.28 -9.99 -23.65
N PRO A 792 -13.54 -10.71 -24.50
CA PRO A 792 -13.92 -10.89 -25.90
C PRO A 792 -15.28 -11.60 -26.04
N ASP A 793 -15.93 -11.41 -27.19
CA ASP A 793 -17.20 -12.11 -27.51
C ASP A 793 -16.97 -13.60 -27.88
N SER A 794 -15.70 -14.02 -27.98
CA SER A 794 -15.18 -15.37 -28.17
C SER A 794 -14.54 -15.95 -26.88
N GLU A 795 -14.58 -17.27 -26.70
CA GLU A 795 -14.03 -17.99 -25.52
C GLU A 795 -12.49 -18.16 -25.56
N GLU A 796 -11.75 -17.16 -26.06
CA GLU A 796 -10.36 -17.37 -26.51
C GLU A 796 -9.33 -17.60 -25.38
N ASN A 797 -9.72 -17.44 -24.11
CA ASN A 797 -8.87 -17.71 -22.93
C ASN A 797 -9.66 -18.27 -21.72
N GLY A 798 -10.77 -18.97 -21.93
CA GLY A 798 -11.56 -19.58 -20.84
C GLY A 798 -12.35 -18.59 -19.95
N THR A 799 -12.31 -17.30 -20.27
CA THR A 799 -13.20 -16.28 -19.70
C THR A 799 -14.63 -16.49 -20.23
N LEU A 800 -15.63 -16.49 -19.34
CA LEU A 800 -17.05 -16.52 -19.73
C LEU A 800 -17.39 -15.36 -20.68
N ARG A 801 -18.22 -15.62 -21.69
CA ARG A 801 -18.66 -14.59 -22.64
C ARG A 801 -19.50 -13.53 -21.88
N LYS A 802 -19.52 -12.28 -22.33
CA LYS A 802 -20.24 -11.18 -21.64
C LYS A 802 -21.68 -11.52 -21.23
N TYR A 803 -22.44 -12.15 -22.13
CA TYR A 803 -23.82 -12.57 -21.84
C TYR A 803 -23.91 -13.69 -20.77
N GLU A 804 -22.90 -14.55 -20.63
CA GLU A 804 -22.82 -15.56 -19.57
C GLU A 804 -22.50 -14.92 -18.22
N GLN A 805 -21.63 -13.91 -18.17
CA GLN A 805 -21.38 -13.12 -16.95
C GLN A 805 -22.67 -12.42 -16.49
N THR A 806 -23.45 -11.86 -17.42
CA THR A 806 -24.76 -11.26 -17.15
C THR A 806 -25.74 -12.28 -16.57
N LEU A 807 -25.82 -13.48 -17.14
CA LEU A 807 -26.70 -14.55 -16.65
C LEU A 807 -26.22 -15.14 -15.31
N GLU A 808 -24.92 -15.30 -15.12
CA GLU A 808 -24.31 -15.75 -13.86
C GLU A 808 -24.56 -14.73 -12.75
N TRP A 809 -24.41 -13.43 -13.00
CA TRP A 809 -24.70 -12.40 -12.00
C TRP A 809 -26.19 -12.39 -11.63
N LEU A 810 -27.11 -12.49 -12.59
CA LEU A 810 -28.55 -12.62 -12.32
C LEU A 810 -28.85 -13.90 -11.49
N GLN A 811 -28.08 -14.97 -11.69
CA GLN A 811 -28.24 -16.22 -10.96
C GLN A 811 -27.62 -16.17 -9.55
N THR A 812 -26.47 -15.52 -9.35
CA THR A 812 -25.67 -15.59 -8.11
C THR A 812 -25.73 -14.35 -7.24
N ASN A 813 -26.04 -13.19 -7.82
CA ASN A 813 -26.19 -11.86 -7.20
C ASN A 813 -25.14 -11.54 -6.09
N PRO A 814 -23.84 -11.51 -6.44
CA PRO A 814 -22.75 -11.26 -5.47
C PRO A 814 -22.76 -9.83 -4.90
N THR A 815 -23.05 -8.84 -5.76
CA THR A 815 -23.00 -7.39 -5.47
C THR A 815 -24.41 -6.77 -5.46
N PRO A 816 -24.65 -5.65 -4.77
CA PRO A 816 -25.93 -4.93 -4.81
C PRO A 816 -26.35 -4.43 -6.21
N LEU A 817 -25.40 -3.92 -6.99
CA LEU A 817 -25.60 -3.42 -8.37
C LEU A 817 -24.96 -4.34 -9.42
N TYR A 818 -25.44 -4.21 -10.65
CA TYR A 818 -24.81 -4.69 -11.88
C TYR A 818 -24.86 -3.63 -12.98
N PHE A 819 -23.79 -3.56 -13.76
CA PHE A 819 -23.74 -2.81 -15.02
C PHE A 819 -23.55 -3.83 -16.16
N PRO A 820 -24.62 -4.28 -16.82
CA PRO A 820 -24.57 -5.34 -17.81
C PRO A 820 -23.90 -4.88 -19.12
N ASP A 821 -23.65 -5.83 -20.02
CA ASP A 821 -23.09 -5.53 -21.33
C ASP A 821 -24.11 -4.89 -22.28
N THR A 822 -23.63 -4.22 -23.34
CA THR A 822 -24.47 -3.43 -24.26
C THR A 822 -25.46 -4.24 -25.10
N ASN A 823 -25.42 -5.59 -25.06
CA ASN A 823 -26.43 -6.45 -25.66
C ASN A 823 -27.59 -6.77 -24.70
N PHE A 824 -27.48 -6.41 -23.42
CA PHE A 824 -28.52 -6.57 -22.41
C PHE A 824 -29.10 -5.18 -22.07
N GLY A 825 -30.36 -4.96 -22.43
CA GLY A 825 -30.97 -3.64 -22.61
C GLY A 825 -30.78 -2.58 -21.50
N PRO A 826 -31.08 -2.87 -20.21
CA PRO A 826 -30.97 -1.89 -19.12
C PRO A 826 -29.51 -1.49 -18.84
N ASP A 827 -29.25 -0.23 -18.48
CA ASP A 827 -27.88 0.22 -18.15
C ASP A 827 -27.48 -0.11 -16.69
N ILE A 828 -28.45 -0.40 -15.80
CA ILE A 828 -28.23 -0.80 -14.40
C ILE A 828 -29.25 -1.88 -14.00
N VAL A 829 -28.82 -2.89 -13.23
CA VAL A 829 -29.69 -3.85 -12.53
C VAL A 829 -29.35 -3.88 -11.04
N MET A 830 -30.35 -4.03 -10.16
CA MET A 830 -30.17 -4.27 -8.73
C MET A 830 -31.35 -5.06 -8.14
N VAL A 831 -31.22 -5.56 -6.91
CA VAL A 831 -32.36 -6.13 -6.15
C VAL A 831 -32.71 -5.23 -4.98
N LEU A 832 -34.02 -5.07 -4.75
CA LEU A 832 -34.56 -4.42 -3.57
C LEU A 832 -35.26 -5.45 -2.68
N GLN A 833 -35.18 -5.29 -1.36
CA GLN A 833 -36.11 -5.91 -0.42
C GLN A 833 -37.15 -4.88 0.00
N LEU A 834 -38.43 -5.28 -0.05
CA LEU A 834 -39.58 -4.51 0.40
C LEU A 834 -39.82 -4.66 1.91
N ASP A 835 -40.61 -3.78 2.50
CA ASP A 835 -40.95 -3.78 3.94
C ASP A 835 -41.58 -5.07 4.48
N ASN A 836 -42.23 -5.86 3.61
CA ASN A 836 -42.80 -7.17 3.92
C ASN A 836 -41.79 -8.34 3.79
N GLY A 837 -40.53 -8.05 3.46
CA GLY A 837 -39.47 -9.03 3.24
C GLY A 837 -39.35 -9.55 1.80
N GLU A 838 -40.35 -9.31 0.93
CA GLU A 838 -40.30 -9.76 -0.46
C GLU A 838 -39.20 -9.07 -1.27
N LEU A 839 -38.72 -9.73 -2.32
CA LEU A 839 -37.68 -9.22 -3.22
C LEU A 839 -38.25 -8.79 -4.59
N CYS A 840 -37.66 -7.77 -5.20
CA CYS A 840 -37.89 -7.44 -6.62
C CYS A 840 -36.61 -6.97 -7.31
N TRP A 841 -36.50 -7.26 -8.61
CA TRP A 841 -35.51 -6.64 -9.48
C TRP A 841 -35.89 -5.19 -9.76
N LEU A 842 -34.90 -4.31 -9.80
CA LEU A 842 -35.02 -2.97 -10.36
C LEU A 842 -34.06 -2.89 -11.55
N VAL A 843 -34.59 -2.63 -12.74
CA VAL A 843 -33.81 -2.40 -13.96
C VAL A 843 -33.99 -0.97 -14.42
N VAL A 844 -32.89 -0.31 -14.80
CA VAL A 844 -32.88 1.14 -15.07
C VAL A 844 -32.27 1.43 -16.43
N GLN A 845 -32.97 2.21 -17.26
CA GLN A 845 -32.32 2.90 -18.39
C GLN A 845 -31.94 4.33 -18.01
N CYS A 846 -30.67 4.64 -18.08
CA CYS A 846 -30.10 5.98 -17.97
C CYS A 846 -29.97 6.60 -19.36
N LYS A 847 -30.68 7.72 -19.61
CA LYS A 847 -30.50 8.50 -20.85
C LYS A 847 -30.37 9.98 -20.51
N LYS A 848 -29.12 10.46 -20.50
CA LYS A 848 -28.81 11.90 -20.56
C LYS A 848 -29.05 12.40 -21.98
N VAL A 849 -29.77 13.51 -22.12
CA VAL A 849 -30.27 13.99 -23.40
C VAL A 849 -29.74 15.38 -23.69
N SER A 850 -28.92 15.50 -24.74
CA SER A 850 -28.56 16.79 -25.29
C SER A 850 -29.77 17.41 -25.98
N SER A 851 -29.97 18.72 -25.76
CA SER A 851 -31.20 19.39 -26.15
C SER A 851 -31.36 19.61 -27.67
N ILE A 852 -32.45 19.09 -28.25
CA ILE A 852 -32.73 19.19 -29.69
C ILE A 852 -33.77 20.29 -29.98
N GLY A 853 -33.30 21.51 -30.25
CA GLY A 853 -34.12 22.60 -30.82
C GLY A 853 -34.51 23.69 -29.83
N LYS A 854 -35.82 24.00 -29.75
CA LYS A 854 -36.37 25.16 -28.99
C LYS A 854 -37.05 24.80 -27.66
N LYS A 855 -37.02 23.53 -27.22
CA LYS A 855 -37.68 23.06 -26.00
C LYS A 855 -36.90 21.91 -25.37
N PHE A 856 -37.04 21.76 -24.05
CA PHE A 856 -36.78 20.49 -23.37
C PHE A 856 -37.81 19.47 -23.80
N LYS A 857 -37.38 18.56 -24.65
CA LYS A 857 -38.13 17.35 -24.98
C LYS A 857 -37.15 16.25 -25.39
N VAL A 858 -37.18 15.14 -24.66
CA VAL A 858 -36.54 13.91 -25.07
C VAL A 858 -37.17 13.44 -26.40
N PRO A 859 -36.38 13.09 -27.42
CA PRO A 859 -36.91 12.52 -28.66
C PRO A 859 -37.77 11.29 -28.36
N SER A 860 -38.96 11.19 -28.96
CA SER A 860 -39.85 10.04 -28.72
C SER A 860 -39.15 8.71 -29.01
N SER A 861 -38.25 8.67 -30.00
CA SER A 861 -37.39 7.52 -30.31
C SER A 861 -36.43 7.12 -29.19
N HIS A 862 -35.91 8.06 -28.39
CA HIS A 862 -35.03 7.75 -27.26
C HIS A 862 -35.84 7.18 -26.09
N VAL A 863 -37.06 7.70 -25.86
CA VAL A 863 -37.99 7.13 -24.87
C VAL A 863 -38.46 5.75 -25.33
N ALA A 864 -38.83 5.58 -26.60
CA ALA A 864 -39.21 4.32 -27.22
C ALA A 864 -38.11 3.24 -27.19
N HIS A 865 -36.84 3.64 -27.30
CA HIS A 865 -35.70 2.75 -27.07
C HIS A 865 -35.61 2.37 -25.59
N ALA A 866 -35.65 3.35 -24.67
CA ALA A 866 -35.54 3.09 -23.24
C ALA A 866 -36.67 2.19 -22.71
N LEU A 867 -37.90 2.37 -23.21
CA LEU A 867 -39.06 1.51 -22.94
C LEU A 867 -38.83 0.06 -23.39
N HIS A 868 -38.30 -0.11 -24.61
CA HIS A 868 -38.02 -1.41 -25.19
C HIS A 868 -36.97 -2.15 -24.36
N SER A 869 -35.86 -1.50 -24.04
CA SER A 869 -34.71 -2.11 -23.37
C SER A 869 -34.93 -2.41 -21.88
N VAL A 870 -35.82 -1.70 -21.17
CA VAL A 870 -36.23 -2.08 -19.78
C VAL A 870 -37.31 -3.17 -19.71
N THR A 871 -37.80 -3.68 -20.85
CA THR A 871 -38.86 -4.68 -20.86
C THR A 871 -38.27 -6.10 -20.86
N PRO A 872 -38.60 -6.99 -19.89
CA PRO A 872 -37.96 -8.30 -19.74
C PRO A 872 -38.01 -9.19 -20.99
N ALA A 873 -39.08 -9.10 -21.79
CA ALA A 873 -39.21 -9.81 -23.06
C ALA A 873 -38.22 -9.38 -24.16
N ASN A 874 -37.49 -8.28 -23.95
CA ASN A 874 -36.61 -7.64 -24.93
C ASN A 874 -35.16 -7.44 -24.45
N PHE A 875 -34.78 -7.85 -23.23
CA PHE A 875 -33.45 -7.61 -22.66
C PHE A 875 -32.30 -7.99 -23.60
N PHE A 876 -32.31 -9.17 -24.23
CA PHE A 876 -31.27 -9.60 -25.19
C PHE A 876 -31.68 -9.41 -26.67
N MET A 877 -32.71 -8.60 -26.97
CA MET A 877 -33.32 -8.51 -28.30
C MET A 877 -32.97 -7.19 -29.01
N SER A 878 -32.49 -7.23 -30.25
CA SER A 878 -32.19 -6.01 -31.00
C SER A 878 -33.46 -5.42 -31.64
N LYS A 879 -33.91 -4.21 -31.20
CA LYS A 879 -35.09 -3.53 -31.79
C LYS A 879 -34.99 -3.42 -33.33
N LYS A 880 -33.79 -3.16 -33.87
CA LYS A 880 -33.53 -3.09 -35.33
C LYS A 880 -33.73 -4.42 -36.08
N LYS A 881 -33.60 -5.58 -35.42
CA LYS A 881 -33.91 -6.90 -35.98
C LYS A 881 -35.42 -7.19 -35.86
N GLN A 882 -36.00 -6.89 -34.70
CA GLN A 882 -37.41 -7.07 -34.38
C GLN A 882 -38.33 -6.27 -35.32
N ASP A 883 -38.01 -4.99 -35.58
CA ASP A 883 -38.73 -4.13 -36.53
C ASP A 883 -38.72 -4.66 -37.98
N LYS A 884 -37.80 -5.58 -38.31
CA LYS A 884 -37.69 -6.25 -39.62
C LYS A 884 -38.32 -7.64 -39.64
N GLY A 885 -38.94 -8.09 -38.54
CA GLY A 885 -39.51 -9.43 -38.39
C GLY A 885 -38.48 -10.58 -38.34
N ASN A 886 -37.18 -10.28 -38.39
CA ASN A 886 -36.12 -11.28 -38.43
C ASN A 886 -35.55 -11.48 -37.03
N VAL A 887 -36.31 -12.18 -36.18
CA VAL A 887 -35.91 -12.51 -34.80
C VAL A 887 -34.78 -13.55 -34.83
N ASP A 888 -33.64 -13.16 -34.29
CA ASP A 888 -32.50 -14.04 -34.09
C ASP A 888 -32.84 -15.07 -32.99
N GLN A 889 -32.84 -16.35 -33.34
CA GLN A 889 -33.17 -17.44 -32.39
C GLN A 889 -32.20 -17.50 -31.21
N ASN A 890 -30.96 -17.01 -31.37
CA ASN A 890 -29.98 -16.93 -30.29
C ASN A 890 -30.31 -15.78 -29.33
N GLU A 891 -30.71 -14.61 -29.83
CA GLU A 891 -31.23 -13.51 -28.99
C GLU A 891 -32.45 -13.96 -28.19
N ALA A 892 -33.42 -14.61 -28.84
CA ALA A 892 -34.62 -15.13 -28.18
C ALA A 892 -34.29 -16.17 -27.09
N LYS A 893 -33.40 -17.13 -27.36
CA LYS A 893 -32.98 -18.15 -26.40
C LYS A 893 -32.20 -17.57 -25.21
N LYS A 894 -31.35 -16.56 -25.43
CA LYS A 894 -30.67 -15.81 -24.36
C LYS A 894 -31.71 -15.08 -23.50
N ASN A 895 -32.69 -14.43 -24.13
CA ASN A 895 -33.74 -13.70 -23.43
C ASN A 895 -34.63 -14.63 -22.59
N GLU A 896 -35.00 -15.80 -23.12
CA GLU A 896 -35.75 -16.83 -22.38
C GLU A 896 -34.99 -17.29 -21.14
N ARG A 897 -33.68 -17.58 -21.27
CA ARG A 897 -32.83 -17.95 -20.13
C ARG A 897 -32.74 -16.84 -19.08
N ALA A 898 -32.63 -15.57 -19.51
CA ALA A 898 -32.69 -14.43 -18.59
C ALA A 898 -34.04 -14.35 -17.85
N CYS A 899 -35.16 -14.40 -18.58
CA CYS A 899 -36.51 -14.41 -18.01
C CYS A 899 -36.73 -15.55 -17.01
N LYS A 900 -36.17 -16.74 -17.26
CA LYS A 900 -36.21 -17.84 -16.29
C LYS A 900 -35.48 -17.47 -15.00
N ILE A 901 -34.22 -17.01 -15.09
CA ILE A 901 -33.42 -16.66 -13.90
C ILE A 901 -34.07 -15.53 -13.07
N LEU A 902 -34.71 -14.55 -13.73
CA LEU A 902 -35.48 -13.49 -13.05
C LEU A 902 -36.67 -14.06 -12.25
N ARG A 903 -37.39 -15.03 -12.82
CA ARG A 903 -38.50 -15.76 -12.16
C ARG A 903 -38.02 -16.67 -11.04
N ASP A 904 -36.79 -17.15 -11.12
CA ASP A 904 -36.15 -17.98 -10.10
C ASP A 904 -35.58 -17.14 -8.92
N LEU A 905 -35.97 -15.87 -8.75
CA LEU A 905 -35.62 -15.04 -7.58
C LEU A 905 -36.35 -15.57 -6.30
N PRO A 906 -35.63 -15.86 -5.20
CA PRO A 906 -36.27 -16.32 -3.95
C PRO A 906 -37.12 -15.21 -3.30
N GLN A 907 -38.20 -15.58 -2.62
CA GLN A 907 -39.12 -14.65 -1.93
C GLN A 907 -39.61 -13.47 -2.79
N ARG A 908 -39.70 -13.65 -4.10
CA ARG A 908 -40.05 -12.58 -5.05
C ARG A 908 -41.50 -12.10 -4.89
N THR A 909 -41.71 -10.78 -4.96
CA THR A 909 -43.06 -10.21 -4.93
C THR A 909 -43.80 -10.48 -6.25
N SER A 910 -45.10 -10.80 -6.16
CA SER A 910 -45.99 -10.83 -7.32
C SER A 910 -46.44 -9.44 -7.76
N LEU A 911 -46.28 -8.42 -6.91
CA LEU A 911 -46.72 -7.05 -7.17
C LEU A 911 -45.94 -6.38 -8.32
N ALA A 912 -44.75 -6.90 -8.65
CA ALA A 912 -43.88 -6.37 -9.71
C ALA A 912 -43.95 -7.20 -11.02
N GLY A 913 -45.07 -7.87 -11.31
CA GLY A 913 -45.26 -8.65 -12.55
C GLY A 913 -44.64 -10.05 -12.51
N ASP A 914 -44.73 -10.81 -13.61
CA ASP A 914 -44.44 -12.24 -13.62
C ASP A 914 -42.94 -12.60 -13.51
N CYS A 915 -42.03 -11.69 -13.84
CA CYS A 915 -40.60 -11.76 -13.53
C CYS A 915 -40.18 -10.95 -12.30
N SER A 916 -41.13 -10.32 -11.58
CA SER A 916 -40.88 -9.50 -10.39
C SER A 916 -39.90 -8.33 -10.64
N VAL A 917 -40.12 -7.57 -11.73
CA VAL A 917 -39.24 -6.51 -12.24
C VAL A 917 -39.92 -5.13 -12.19
N ILE A 918 -39.24 -4.14 -11.60
CA ILE A 918 -39.58 -2.72 -11.73
C ILE A 918 -38.80 -2.16 -12.93
N ARG A 919 -39.52 -1.71 -13.97
CA ARG A 919 -38.98 -1.12 -15.20
C ARG A 919 -38.82 0.40 -14.99
N ALA A 920 -37.61 0.87 -14.68
CA ALA A 920 -37.37 2.29 -14.38
C ALA A 920 -36.65 3.03 -15.52
N VAL A 921 -37.04 4.29 -15.77
CA VAL A 921 -36.36 5.16 -16.75
C VAL A 921 -35.85 6.44 -16.08
N ALA A 922 -34.57 6.74 -16.28
CA ALA A 922 -33.86 7.92 -15.81
C ALA A 922 -33.55 8.86 -16.99
N LEU A 923 -34.58 9.60 -17.42
CA LEU A 923 -34.52 10.61 -18.48
C LEU A 923 -34.13 11.98 -17.91
N PHE A 924 -33.09 12.62 -18.44
CA PHE A 924 -32.64 13.93 -17.93
C PHE A 924 -31.91 14.77 -18.99
N PRO A 925 -32.05 16.12 -19.00
CA PRO A 925 -32.99 16.93 -18.23
C PRO A 925 -34.33 17.16 -18.96
N GLY A 926 -35.37 17.52 -18.20
CA GLY A 926 -36.63 18.04 -18.72
C GLY A 926 -37.90 17.25 -18.33
N PRO A 927 -39.08 17.86 -18.51
CA PRO A 927 -40.36 17.26 -18.15
C PRO A 927 -40.75 16.13 -19.13
N ASN A 928 -41.20 15.01 -18.57
CA ASN A 928 -41.26 13.76 -19.31
C ASN A 928 -42.56 13.51 -20.06
N TYR A 929 -42.43 12.70 -21.11
CA TYR A 929 -43.52 12.26 -21.97
C TYR A 929 -43.72 10.73 -21.91
N LEU A 930 -43.20 10.05 -20.89
CA LEU A 930 -43.22 8.58 -20.76
C LEU A 930 -44.63 8.02 -20.94
N ASP A 931 -45.61 8.58 -20.21
CA ASP A 931 -47.01 8.17 -20.28
C ASP A 931 -47.68 8.52 -21.63
N LYS A 932 -47.07 9.35 -22.49
CA LYS A 932 -47.50 9.49 -23.90
C LYS A 932 -46.79 8.46 -24.78
N VAL A 933 -45.46 8.41 -24.78
CA VAL A 933 -44.71 7.52 -25.69
C VAL A 933 -45.05 6.05 -25.43
N ALA A 934 -45.24 5.65 -24.17
CA ALA A 934 -45.66 4.29 -23.83
C ALA A 934 -47.10 3.96 -24.32
N ARG A 935 -47.96 4.95 -24.56
CA ARG A 935 -49.24 4.73 -25.27
C ARG A 935 -49.08 4.74 -26.79
N ASP A 936 -48.26 5.64 -27.32
CA ASP A 936 -47.96 5.73 -28.75
C ASP A 936 -47.26 4.44 -29.28
N GLU A 937 -46.41 3.81 -28.46
CA GLU A 937 -45.71 2.53 -28.76
C GLU A 937 -46.50 1.28 -28.30
N GLY A 938 -47.65 1.42 -27.65
CA GLY A 938 -48.50 0.28 -27.23
C GLY A 938 -48.01 -0.55 -26.03
N ASP A 939 -47.21 0.01 -25.12
CA ASP A 939 -46.71 -0.67 -23.91
C ASP A 939 -47.86 -1.19 -23.03
N SER A 940 -48.01 -2.51 -23.08
CA SER A 940 -49.06 -3.32 -22.45
C SER A 940 -48.47 -4.44 -21.59
N ASP A 941 -47.15 -4.40 -21.35
CA ASP A 941 -46.40 -5.40 -20.59
C ASP A 941 -46.88 -5.53 -19.13
N SER A 942 -46.71 -6.74 -18.57
CA SER A 942 -47.19 -7.13 -17.24
C SER A 942 -46.54 -6.36 -16.09
N HIS A 943 -45.35 -5.78 -16.27
CA HIS A 943 -44.48 -5.21 -15.25
C HIS A 943 -44.68 -3.69 -15.07
N PRO A 944 -44.57 -3.17 -13.83
CA PRO A 944 -44.69 -1.74 -13.55
C PRO A 944 -43.60 -0.93 -14.26
N LEU A 945 -44.03 0.13 -14.95
CA LEU A 945 -43.17 1.09 -15.63
C LEU A 945 -43.20 2.43 -14.89
N VAL A 946 -42.01 2.84 -14.43
CA VAL A 946 -41.82 3.98 -13.53
C VAL A 946 -40.70 4.89 -14.00
N GLU A 947 -40.67 6.10 -13.46
CA GLU A 947 -39.76 7.18 -13.85
C GLU A 947 -39.02 7.72 -12.63
N VAL A 948 -37.71 7.94 -12.73
CA VAL A 948 -36.90 8.47 -11.62
C VAL A 948 -37.38 9.86 -11.22
N ASN A 949 -37.71 10.03 -9.94
CA ASN A 949 -38.07 11.31 -9.35
C ASN A 949 -36.81 12.17 -9.13
N PHE A 950 -36.44 12.93 -10.16
CA PHE A 950 -35.24 13.78 -10.11
C PHE A 950 -35.30 14.88 -9.05
N ASP A 951 -36.48 15.30 -8.60
CA ASP A 951 -36.57 16.31 -7.54
C ASP A 951 -36.29 15.71 -6.15
N HIS A 952 -36.62 14.43 -5.93
CA HIS A 952 -36.10 13.70 -4.76
C HIS A 952 -34.60 13.38 -4.88
N LEU A 953 -34.08 13.08 -6.08
CA LEU A 953 -32.65 12.91 -6.27
C LEU A 953 -31.85 14.21 -6.04
N LYS A 954 -32.40 15.38 -6.41
CA LYS A 954 -31.87 16.70 -6.02
C LYS A 954 -31.87 16.82 -4.48
N ASP A 955 -32.99 16.55 -3.82
CA ASP A 955 -33.10 16.68 -2.35
C ASP A 955 -32.08 15.83 -1.57
N ILE A 956 -31.87 14.55 -1.93
CA ILE A 956 -30.89 13.69 -1.23
C ILE A 956 -29.41 14.00 -1.57
N THR A 957 -29.15 14.92 -2.52
CA THR A 957 -27.82 15.34 -2.98
C THR A 957 -27.49 16.82 -2.74
N ARG A 958 -28.48 17.68 -2.44
CA ARG A 958 -28.34 19.14 -2.20
C ARG A 958 -27.24 19.48 -1.19
N ASP A 959 -27.11 18.66 -0.13
CA ASP A 959 -26.19 18.82 0.99
C ASP A 959 -24.81 18.16 0.74
N LEU A 960 -24.51 17.73 -0.50
CA LEU A 960 -23.24 17.12 -0.90
C LEU A 960 -22.48 18.00 -1.90
N THR A 961 -21.17 18.15 -1.74
CA THR A 961 -20.34 18.98 -2.63
C THR A 961 -19.82 18.19 -3.85
N PRO A 962 -20.02 18.62 -5.10
CA PRO A 962 -20.64 19.88 -5.53
C PRO A 962 -22.17 19.85 -5.37
N ASN A 963 -22.66 20.88 -4.68
CA ASN A 963 -24.07 21.04 -4.35
C ASN A 963 -24.90 21.22 -5.64
N ASP A 964 -26.14 20.76 -5.59
CA ASP A 964 -27.17 21.02 -6.61
C ASP A 964 -26.77 20.64 -8.04
N ILE A 965 -25.84 19.70 -8.23
CA ILE A 965 -25.22 19.40 -9.54
C ILE A 965 -26.24 19.01 -10.63
N LEU A 966 -27.36 18.39 -10.25
CA LEU A 966 -28.49 18.11 -11.14
C LEU A 966 -29.19 19.40 -11.59
N GLN A 967 -29.48 20.33 -10.68
CA GLN A 967 -30.04 21.63 -11.04
C GLN A 967 -29.05 22.43 -11.91
N VAL A 968 -27.76 22.46 -11.56
CA VAL A 968 -26.73 23.15 -12.36
C VAL A 968 -26.62 22.57 -13.78
N ASN A 969 -26.76 21.25 -13.96
CA ASN A 969 -26.81 20.64 -15.30
C ASN A 969 -28.11 21.00 -16.06
N GLU A 970 -29.26 21.03 -15.38
CA GLU A 970 -30.56 21.39 -15.94
C GLU A 970 -30.62 22.87 -16.38
N GLU A 971 -30.05 23.77 -15.57
CA GLU A 971 -29.86 25.19 -15.88
C GLU A 971 -28.85 25.39 -17.03
N ALA A 972 -27.71 24.69 -17.01
CA ALA A 972 -26.69 24.81 -18.05
C ALA A 972 -27.19 24.33 -19.44
N GLU A 973 -27.98 23.25 -19.49
CA GLU A 973 -28.70 22.89 -20.72
C GLU A 973 -29.79 23.91 -21.06
N SER A 974 -30.51 24.45 -20.08
CA SER A 974 -31.54 25.47 -20.32
C SER A 974 -30.97 26.70 -21.00
N ASP A 975 -29.79 27.13 -20.57
CA ASP A 975 -29.04 28.21 -21.20
C ASP A 975 -28.58 27.84 -22.62
N ARG A 976 -28.14 26.59 -22.85
CA ARG A 976 -27.80 26.09 -24.21
C ARG A 976 -29.01 26.17 -25.15
N VAL A 977 -30.21 25.77 -24.71
CA VAL A 977 -31.45 25.88 -25.49
C VAL A 977 -31.80 27.34 -25.78
N GLN A 978 -31.78 28.22 -24.78
CA GLN A 978 -32.11 29.63 -24.96
C GLN A 978 -31.13 30.33 -25.91
N ARG A 979 -29.83 30.05 -25.78
CA ARG A 979 -28.78 30.55 -26.67
C ARG A 979 -28.94 30.01 -28.10
N ALA A 980 -29.28 28.73 -28.28
CA ALA A 980 -29.54 28.12 -29.59
C ALA A 980 -30.80 28.69 -30.26
N ALA A 981 -31.89 28.84 -29.52
CA ALA A 981 -33.13 29.46 -30.00
C ALA A 981 -32.91 30.92 -30.41
N SER A 982 -32.10 31.67 -29.64
CA SER A 982 -31.74 33.07 -29.92
C SER A 982 -30.82 33.19 -31.15
N LYS A 983 -29.79 32.33 -31.27
CA LYS A 983 -28.95 32.23 -32.48
C LYS A 983 -29.81 31.92 -33.72
N LYS A 984 -30.78 31.01 -33.62
CA LYS A 984 -31.71 30.72 -34.71
C LYS A 984 -32.58 31.93 -35.05
N LYS A 985 -33.19 32.60 -34.06
CA LYS A 985 -33.97 33.83 -34.29
C LYS A 985 -33.14 34.94 -34.96
N LEU A 986 -31.87 35.09 -34.59
CA LEU A 986 -30.95 36.04 -35.22
C LEU A 986 -30.59 35.63 -36.67
N ALA A 987 -30.41 34.34 -36.95
CA ALA A 987 -30.18 33.83 -38.30
C ALA A 987 -31.42 33.98 -39.20
N ASP A 988 -32.60 33.65 -38.67
CA ASP A 988 -33.90 33.83 -39.34
C ASP A 988 -34.13 35.33 -39.66
N ASN A 989 -33.88 36.23 -38.69
CA ASN A 989 -33.94 37.69 -38.90
C ASN A 989 -32.90 38.19 -39.91
N LYS A 990 -31.64 37.71 -39.87
CA LYS A 990 -30.62 38.06 -40.86
C LYS A 990 -31.04 37.60 -42.27
N ARG A 991 -31.65 36.41 -42.40
CA ARG A 991 -32.17 35.90 -43.67
C ARG A 991 -33.33 36.75 -44.18
N ALA A 992 -34.26 37.14 -43.31
CA ALA A 992 -35.36 38.05 -43.65
C ALA A 992 -34.84 39.43 -44.12
N ASN A 993 -33.93 40.05 -43.37
CA ASN A 993 -33.33 41.33 -43.75
C ASN A 993 -32.52 41.24 -45.07
N ASN A 994 -31.84 40.12 -45.32
CA ASN A 994 -31.09 39.95 -46.57
C ASN A 994 -32.04 39.78 -47.78
N VAL A 995 -33.17 39.06 -47.61
CA VAL A 995 -34.25 39.02 -48.61
C VAL A 995 -34.84 40.40 -48.84
N GLN A 996 -35.10 41.17 -47.79
CA GLN A 996 -35.61 42.54 -47.89
C GLN A 996 -34.64 43.45 -48.64
N ASN A 997 -33.34 43.38 -48.34
CA ASN A 997 -32.30 44.14 -49.04
C ASN A 997 -32.21 43.77 -50.53
N VAL A 998 -32.38 42.49 -50.90
CA VAL A 998 -32.43 42.04 -52.30
C VAL A 998 -33.69 42.55 -53.02
N ILE A 999 -34.82 42.68 -52.31
CA ILE A 999 -36.04 43.29 -52.84
C ILE A 999 -35.86 44.80 -53.03
N SER A 1000 -35.32 45.52 -52.04
CA SER A 1000 -35.02 46.96 -52.15
C SER A 1000 -34.01 47.26 -53.25
N ALA A 1001 -32.98 46.43 -53.42
CA ALA A 1001 -31.99 46.57 -54.51
C ALA A 1001 -32.59 46.35 -55.91
N ARG A 1002 -33.77 45.73 -56.02
CA ARG A 1002 -34.54 45.62 -57.28
C ARG A 1002 -35.51 46.78 -57.53
N ALA A 1003 -35.70 47.69 -56.56
CA ALA A 1003 -36.70 48.76 -56.62
C ALA A 1003 -36.16 50.12 -57.13
N LEU A 1004 -34.85 50.23 -57.40
CA LEU A 1004 -34.26 51.45 -57.97
C LEU A 1004 -34.47 51.51 -59.50
N PRO A 1005 -34.90 52.65 -60.08
CA PRO A 1005 -35.06 52.79 -61.53
C PRO A 1005 -33.76 52.59 -62.30
N ARG A 1006 -33.81 51.81 -63.37
CA ARG A 1006 -32.75 51.77 -64.40
C ARG A 1006 -32.93 52.93 -65.35
N GLU A 1007 -32.27 54.06 -65.07
CA GLU A 1007 -31.99 55.02 -66.14
C GLU A 1007 -30.89 54.50 -67.07
N GLY A 1008 -30.97 54.92 -68.32
CA GLY A 1008 -30.13 54.43 -69.42
C GLY A 1008 -28.98 55.40 -69.79
N PRO A 1009 -28.50 55.35 -71.04
CA PRO A 1009 -27.26 54.62 -71.25
C PRO A 1009 -26.21 55.41 -72.06
N ARG A 1010 -24.91 55.16 -71.82
CA ARG A 1010 -23.89 55.39 -72.86
C ARG A 1010 -22.51 54.78 -72.63
N SER A 1011 -21.87 54.58 -73.78
CA SER A 1011 -20.43 54.45 -74.04
C SER A 1011 -19.68 53.17 -73.67
N LYS A 1012 -18.76 52.82 -74.56
CA LYS A 1012 -17.72 51.79 -74.43
C LYS A 1012 -16.42 52.51 -74.04
N HIS A 1013 -15.48 51.85 -73.36
CA HIS A 1013 -14.09 51.64 -73.83
C HIS A 1013 -13.18 50.97 -72.78
N SER A 1014 -12.08 50.40 -73.29
CA SER A 1014 -10.75 50.21 -72.65
C SER A 1014 -10.60 49.50 -71.29
N ARG A 1015 -10.03 48.29 -71.37
CA ARG A 1015 -8.93 47.78 -70.51
C ARG A 1015 -7.87 48.88 -70.22
N PRO A 1016 -7.15 48.87 -69.07
CA PRO A 1016 -6.08 47.89 -68.87
C PRO A 1016 -5.85 47.38 -67.42
N GLN A 1017 -4.83 46.52 -67.28
CA GLN A 1017 -4.26 46.06 -66.02
C GLN A 1017 -3.34 47.14 -65.42
N ALA A 1018 -3.22 47.22 -64.09
CA ALA A 1018 -1.94 47.59 -63.45
C ALA A 1018 -1.82 47.07 -62.00
N ASN A 1019 -0.80 46.26 -61.82
CA ASN A 1019 -0.21 45.71 -60.60
C ASN A 1019 0.22 46.72 -59.49
N THR A 1020 0.60 46.12 -58.35
CA THR A 1020 1.80 46.43 -57.50
C THR A 1020 1.84 47.57 -56.46
N LEU A 1021 2.17 47.15 -55.20
CA LEU A 1021 3.09 47.79 -54.21
C LEU A 1021 2.61 49.11 -53.53
N ARG A 1022 2.97 49.47 -52.28
CA ARG A 1022 3.73 48.79 -51.20
C ARG A 1022 3.50 49.44 -49.81
N ASP A 1023 3.88 48.69 -48.77
CA ASP A 1023 4.58 49.12 -47.53
C ASP A 1023 3.96 49.97 -46.37
N PHE A 1024 4.34 49.51 -45.17
CA PHE A 1024 4.83 50.26 -43.98
C PHE A 1024 3.93 50.69 -42.79
N ARG A 1025 3.92 49.78 -41.79
CA ARG A 1025 4.51 49.94 -40.42
C ARG A 1025 3.75 50.61 -39.26
N ASN A 1026 3.93 49.98 -38.08
CA ASN A 1026 3.89 50.52 -36.69
C ASN A 1026 2.50 50.85 -36.08
N ARG A 1027 2.23 50.69 -34.76
CA ARG A 1027 3.02 50.14 -33.62
C ARG A 1027 2.12 49.82 -32.39
N HIS A 1028 2.53 48.83 -31.57
CA HIS A 1028 2.10 48.57 -30.16
C HIS A 1028 0.59 48.24 -29.90
N THR A 1029 0.15 47.56 -28.82
CA THR A 1029 0.84 47.07 -27.59
C THR A 1029 0.22 45.75 -27.02
N SER A 1030 1.07 44.75 -26.75
CA SER A 1030 1.13 43.84 -25.56
C SER A 1030 -0.03 42.94 -25.05
N LEU A 1031 0.38 41.88 -24.31
CA LEU A 1031 -0.32 41.06 -23.29
C LEU A 1031 -1.12 39.79 -23.71
N THR A 1032 -0.36 38.75 -24.08
CA THR A 1032 -0.39 37.40 -23.49
C THR A 1032 -1.70 36.77 -22.96
N LYS A 1033 -2.10 35.64 -23.57
CA LYS A 1033 -2.13 34.31 -22.90
C LYS A 1033 -2.19 33.22 -23.98
N ALA A 1034 -1.47 32.12 -23.77
CA ALA A 1034 -1.38 31.02 -24.74
C ALA A 1034 -1.76 29.69 -24.09
N THR A 1035 -2.56 28.90 -24.81
CA THR A 1035 -2.87 27.49 -24.52
C THR A 1035 -2.20 26.60 -25.57
N PRO A 1036 -1.74 25.39 -25.23
CA PRO A 1036 -1.09 24.48 -26.18
C PRO A 1036 -2.07 23.96 -27.24
N LYS A 1037 -1.52 23.49 -28.36
CA LYS A 1037 -2.29 23.01 -29.53
C LYS A 1037 -2.62 21.52 -29.37
N SER A 1038 -3.86 21.13 -29.65
CA SER A 1038 -4.16 19.76 -30.05
C SER A 1038 -3.74 19.55 -31.51
N VAL A 1039 -3.11 18.41 -31.80
CA VAL A 1039 -2.86 17.96 -33.18
C VAL A 1039 -4.18 17.42 -33.74
N ALA A 1040 -4.51 17.79 -34.97
CA ALA A 1040 -5.62 17.18 -35.72
C ALA A 1040 -5.03 16.24 -36.78
N SER A 1041 -5.47 14.99 -36.79
CA SER A 1041 -5.29 14.04 -37.88
C SER A 1041 -6.61 13.88 -38.64
N GLU A 1042 -6.51 13.81 -39.97
CA GLU A 1042 -7.66 13.69 -40.86
C GLU A 1042 -8.12 12.22 -40.95
N ALA A 1043 -9.43 12.01 -41.06
CA ALA A 1043 -10.02 10.70 -41.37
C ALA A 1043 -10.88 10.83 -42.64
N SER A 1044 -10.46 10.16 -43.71
CA SER A 1044 -11.12 10.18 -45.02
C SER A 1044 -12.28 9.19 -45.09
N ALA A 1045 -13.29 9.51 -45.90
CA ALA A 1045 -14.37 8.58 -46.25
C ALA A 1045 -14.00 7.74 -47.48
N SER A 1046 -14.52 6.50 -47.54
CA SER A 1046 -14.44 5.61 -48.70
C SER A 1046 -15.60 4.61 -48.68
N ASP A 1047 -16.36 4.52 -49.78
CA ASP A 1047 -17.48 3.57 -49.95
C ASP A 1047 -17.06 2.27 -50.68
N TYR A 1048 -17.91 1.24 -50.56
CA TYR A 1048 -18.03 0.04 -51.42
C TYR A 1048 -16.91 -1.03 -51.39
N PRO A 1049 -17.21 -2.30 -51.80
CA PRO A 1049 -18.48 -3.03 -51.78
C PRO A 1049 -18.39 -4.44 -51.14
N GLU A 1050 -19.54 -5.11 -51.03
CA GLU A 1050 -19.69 -6.49 -50.55
C GLU A 1050 -19.03 -7.54 -51.48
N ARG A 1051 -18.69 -8.71 -50.91
CA ARG A 1051 -18.47 -9.96 -51.65
C ARG A 1051 -19.11 -11.14 -50.93
N ASN A 1052 -19.99 -11.86 -51.62
CA ASN A 1052 -20.44 -13.18 -51.20
C ASN A 1052 -19.30 -14.21 -51.34
N PHE A 1053 -19.29 -15.21 -50.47
CA PHE A 1053 -18.77 -16.54 -50.78
C PHE A 1053 -19.64 -17.61 -50.12
N GLU A 1054 -19.81 -18.73 -50.82
CA GLU A 1054 -20.77 -19.78 -50.48
C GLU A 1054 -20.16 -20.83 -49.53
N ALA A 1055 -21.02 -21.53 -48.77
CA ALA A 1055 -20.62 -22.63 -47.89
C ALA A 1055 -20.94 -23.99 -48.53
N PRO A 1056 -20.12 -25.03 -48.31
CA PRO A 1056 -20.45 -26.42 -48.65
C PRO A 1056 -21.11 -27.19 -47.48
N ASP A 1057 -21.99 -28.13 -47.81
CA ASP A 1057 -22.66 -29.03 -46.85
C ASP A 1057 -21.73 -30.06 -46.17
N GLY A 1058 -22.13 -30.58 -44.99
CA GLY A 1058 -21.23 -31.32 -44.08
C GLY A 1058 -21.77 -32.53 -43.28
N LEU A 1059 -22.98 -33.03 -43.57
CA LEU A 1059 -23.54 -34.29 -43.00
C LEU A 1059 -23.72 -34.38 -41.46
N ALA A 1060 -24.26 -35.51 -40.98
CA ALA A 1060 -24.85 -35.69 -39.65
C ALA A 1060 -24.65 -37.13 -39.08
N LEU A 1061 -25.29 -37.39 -37.93
CA LEU A 1061 -25.31 -38.62 -37.09
C LEU A 1061 -24.16 -38.69 -36.05
N GLY A 1062 -24.39 -39.20 -34.83
CA GLY A 1062 -25.61 -39.83 -34.30
C GLY A 1062 -25.71 -39.87 -32.76
N SER A 1063 -26.80 -40.45 -32.26
CA SER A 1063 -27.27 -40.36 -30.87
C SER A 1063 -27.03 -41.63 -30.04
N MET A 1064 -26.74 -41.46 -28.75
CA MET A 1064 -27.18 -42.32 -27.63
C MET A 1064 -27.29 -41.46 -26.36
N ALA A 1065 -28.04 -41.78 -25.31
CA ALA A 1065 -29.29 -42.52 -25.07
C ALA A 1065 -29.32 -42.80 -23.54
N ASP A 1066 -30.32 -42.26 -22.86
CA ASP A 1066 -31.03 -42.68 -21.63
C ASP A 1066 -30.31 -43.49 -20.52
N GLY A 1067 -30.61 -43.14 -19.27
CA GLY A 1067 -30.15 -43.84 -18.06
C GLY A 1067 -30.83 -43.37 -16.79
N GLU A 1068 -32.07 -43.81 -16.56
CA GLU A 1068 -32.83 -43.54 -15.32
C GLU A 1068 -32.35 -44.43 -14.15
N SER A 1069 -32.45 -43.92 -12.91
CA SER A 1069 -32.62 -44.77 -11.72
C SER A 1069 -33.28 -44.00 -10.57
N GLU A 1070 -34.46 -44.46 -10.14
CA GLU A 1070 -35.11 -44.00 -8.90
C GLU A 1070 -34.55 -44.76 -7.69
N ALA A 1071 -34.45 -44.12 -6.52
CA ALA A 1071 -34.26 -44.80 -5.24
C ALA A 1071 -34.75 -43.98 -4.02
N THR A 1072 -35.99 -44.24 -3.61
CA THR A 1072 -36.50 -44.34 -2.21
C THR A 1072 -35.98 -43.43 -1.08
N ALA A 1073 -36.93 -42.83 -0.36
CA ALA A 1073 -36.85 -42.37 1.04
C ALA A 1073 -38.14 -42.79 1.79
N PRO A 1074 -38.37 -42.53 3.09
CA PRO A 1074 -37.47 -42.07 4.17
C PRO A 1074 -37.37 -43.15 5.29
N PRO A 1075 -37.20 -42.84 6.61
CA PRO A 1075 -38.30 -42.30 7.42
C PRO A 1075 -37.93 -41.18 8.42
N ASP A 1076 -38.94 -40.46 8.91
CA ASP A 1076 -38.85 -39.40 9.93
C ASP A 1076 -38.53 -39.90 11.34
N THR A 1077 -38.10 -39.01 12.25
CA THR A 1077 -38.46 -39.11 13.69
C THR A 1077 -38.19 -37.82 14.48
N PHE A 1078 -39.19 -37.40 15.26
CA PHE A 1078 -39.21 -36.41 16.37
C PHE A 1078 -38.63 -34.99 16.16
N SER A 1079 -39.04 -33.94 16.86
CA SER A 1079 -40.28 -33.48 17.52
C SER A 1079 -39.86 -32.38 18.50
N GLU A 1080 -40.59 -31.26 18.51
CA GLU A 1080 -40.80 -30.34 19.64
C GLU A 1080 -39.65 -30.06 20.64
N TYR A 1081 -39.21 -28.80 20.70
CA TYR A 1081 -39.43 -27.97 21.89
C TYR A 1081 -39.42 -26.49 21.52
N SER A 1082 -40.31 -25.71 22.13
CA SER A 1082 -40.44 -24.26 21.90
C SER A 1082 -40.53 -23.52 23.24
N THR A 1083 -40.43 -22.19 23.19
CA THR A 1083 -40.62 -21.25 24.32
C THR A 1083 -39.52 -21.28 25.40
N VAL A 1084 -38.59 -20.31 25.36
CA VAL A 1084 -38.52 -19.22 26.36
C VAL A 1084 -37.98 -17.96 25.68
N GLN A 1085 -38.73 -16.86 25.75
CA GLN A 1085 -38.21 -15.49 25.57
C GLN A 1085 -38.58 -14.70 26.83
N GLN A 1086 -37.61 -14.01 27.44
CA GLN A 1086 -37.72 -12.66 28.04
C GLN A 1086 -36.48 -12.32 28.90
N TYR A 1087 -36.31 -11.03 29.18
CA TYR A 1087 -35.27 -10.40 30.02
C TYR A 1087 -33.82 -10.49 29.48
N TRP A 1088 -33.31 -9.36 28.99
CA TRP A 1088 -32.22 -8.58 29.60
C TRP A 1088 -32.04 -7.28 28.78
N ASN A 1089 -32.59 -6.17 29.26
CA ASN A 1089 -32.50 -4.86 28.61
C ASN A 1089 -31.51 -3.93 29.33
N SER A 1090 -30.91 -3.00 28.56
CA SER A 1090 -30.17 -1.80 29.01
C SER A 1090 -28.76 -1.97 29.61
N PRO A 1091 -27.70 -1.69 28.82
CA PRO A 1091 -26.40 -1.22 29.31
C PRO A 1091 -26.35 0.32 29.48
N PRO A 1092 -25.37 0.89 30.21
CA PRO A 1092 -25.30 2.33 30.54
C PRO A 1092 -24.73 3.23 29.41
N PRO A 1093 -24.94 4.56 29.48
CA PRO A 1093 -24.48 5.48 28.44
C PRO A 1093 -22.96 5.72 28.45
N PHE A 1094 -22.32 5.57 27.28
CA PHE A 1094 -21.00 6.13 27.01
C PHE A 1094 -21.10 7.63 26.74
N ASN A 1095 -20.26 8.43 27.40
CA ASN A 1095 -20.16 9.88 27.16
C ASN A 1095 -18.71 10.24 26.86
N ALA A 1096 -18.42 10.60 25.60
CA ALA A 1096 -17.07 10.79 25.07
C ALA A 1096 -16.98 12.06 24.23
N SER A 1097 -17.03 13.22 24.88
CA SER A 1097 -16.96 14.53 24.22
C SER A 1097 -16.30 15.60 25.10
N ALA A 1098 -15.01 15.45 25.37
CA ALA A 1098 -14.15 16.52 25.88
C ALA A 1098 -12.67 16.22 25.61
N LEU A 1099 -12.05 16.97 24.70
CA LEU A 1099 -10.69 17.53 24.83
C LEU A 1099 -10.39 18.46 23.63
N PHE A 1100 -9.78 19.61 23.93
CA PHE A 1100 -9.22 20.62 23.01
C PHE A 1100 -10.12 21.27 21.94
N SER A 1101 -10.58 22.49 22.27
CA SER A 1101 -10.42 23.67 21.42
C SER A 1101 -10.30 24.91 22.31
N PRO A 1102 -9.28 25.77 22.15
CA PRO A 1102 -9.08 26.93 23.02
C PRO A 1102 -9.72 28.21 22.45
N SER A 1103 -10.46 28.94 23.29
CA SER A 1103 -10.78 30.36 23.05
C SER A 1103 -10.96 31.12 24.37
N SER A 1104 -10.72 32.43 24.31
CA SER A 1104 -10.57 33.32 25.46
C SER A 1104 -11.90 33.73 26.11
N GLY A 1105 -11.97 33.73 27.44
CA GLY A 1105 -13.05 34.37 28.21
C GLY A 1105 -12.72 34.44 29.70
N SER A 1106 -12.57 35.64 30.26
CA SER A 1106 -12.37 35.88 31.69
C SER A 1106 -13.69 36.19 32.39
N VAL A 1107 -13.87 35.76 33.65
CA VAL A 1107 -14.38 36.56 34.81
C VAL A 1107 -14.59 35.69 36.07
N GLU A 1108 -14.15 36.26 37.20
CA GLU A 1108 -14.51 36.13 38.63
C GLU A 1108 -15.25 34.91 39.23
N LEU A 1109 -14.58 34.28 40.21
CA LEU A 1109 -14.91 34.20 41.66
C LEU A 1109 -16.35 33.90 42.18
N LEU A 1110 -16.35 33.20 43.33
CA LEU A 1110 -17.42 32.84 44.29
C LEU A 1110 -18.04 31.43 44.11
N SER A 1111 -18.37 30.67 45.16
CA SER A 1111 -17.85 30.51 46.53
C SER A 1111 -18.53 29.26 47.17
N ASP A 1112 -18.06 28.83 48.35
CA ASP A 1112 -18.83 28.06 49.35
C ASP A 1112 -19.28 26.61 49.06
N THR A 1113 -19.64 25.75 50.04
CA THR A 1113 -18.95 25.35 51.30
C THR A 1113 -19.45 23.92 51.68
N ALA A 1114 -18.61 23.12 52.36
CA ALA A 1114 -19.02 21.97 53.21
C ALA A 1114 -19.63 20.72 52.51
N MET A 1115 -19.79 19.55 53.15
CA MET A 1115 -19.41 19.12 54.53
C MET A 1115 -18.92 17.66 54.57
N LEU A 1116 -17.86 17.41 55.34
CA LEU A 1116 -17.72 16.35 56.38
C LEU A 1116 -18.40 14.97 56.17
N GLN A 1117 -17.60 13.89 56.08
CA GLN A 1117 -17.30 12.99 57.22
C GLN A 1117 -16.33 11.84 56.88
N THR A 1118 -15.45 11.51 57.83
CA THR A 1118 -14.75 10.20 57.98
C THR A 1118 -15.23 9.55 59.28
N PRO A 1119 -15.23 8.21 59.39
CA PRO A 1119 -14.08 7.46 59.94
C PRO A 1119 -13.82 6.12 59.19
N GLY A 1120 -12.83 5.28 59.52
CA GLY A 1120 -11.80 5.33 60.56
C GLY A 1120 -10.76 4.20 60.36
N ALA A 1121 -9.70 4.17 61.17
CA ALA A 1121 -8.56 3.26 61.00
C ALA A 1121 -8.63 1.96 61.84
N GLY A 1122 -7.82 0.96 61.47
CA GLY A 1122 -7.54 -0.24 62.26
C GLY A 1122 -6.10 -0.73 62.02
N THR A 1123 -5.38 -1.12 63.08
CA THR A 1123 -3.90 -1.32 63.04
C THR A 1123 -3.40 -2.49 63.88
N SER A 1124 -2.69 -3.44 63.26
CA SER A 1124 -1.70 -4.36 63.88
C SER A 1124 -1.06 -5.21 62.77
N SER A 1125 0.23 -5.15 62.41
CA SER A 1125 1.47 -5.44 63.16
C SER A 1125 1.70 -6.94 63.49
N SER A 1126 2.62 -7.61 62.77
CA SER A 1126 3.93 -8.02 63.33
C SER A 1126 4.73 -9.03 62.46
N LEU A 1127 6.05 -9.06 62.71
CA LEU A 1127 7.03 -10.16 62.50
C LEU A 1127 7.48 -10.60 61.08
N TYR A 1128 8.73 -10.24 60.79
CA TYR A 1128 9.76 -10.92 59.96
C TYR A 1128 10.21 -12.26 60.61
N PRO A 1129 10.94 -13.21 59.95
CA PRO A 1129 12.16 -12.95 59.16
C PRO A 1129 12.38 -13.76 57.86
N ALA A 1130 13.44 -13.38 57.14
CA ALA A 1130 13.95 -14.05 55.94
C ALA A 1130 15.09 -15.04 56.26
N MET A 1131 15.45 -15.91 55.30
CA MET A 1131 16.84 -16.38 55.14
C MET A 1131 17.16 -16.91 53.73
N HIS A 1132 18.45 -16.91 53.38
CA HIS A 1132 19.00 -17.38 52.11
C HIS A 1132 18.82 -18.88 51.87
N ARG A 1133 18.97 -19.30 50.60
CA ARG A 1133 19.96 -20.34 50.23
C ARG A 1133 20.43 -20.21 48.78
N SER A 1134 21.71 -20.53 48.58
CA SER A 1134 22.40 -20.67 47.28
C SER A 1134 22.81 -22.15 47.12
N PRO A 1135 23.35 -22.58 45.95
CA PRO A 1135 23.17 -23.97 45.48
C PRO A 1135 24.23 -24.97 45.96
N ILE A 1136 23.92 -26.26 45.81
CA ILE A 1136 24.87 -27.39 45.82
C ILE A 1136 24.55 -28.32 44.65
N SER A 1137 25.59 -28.79 43.97
CA SER A 1137 25.56 -29.78 42.90
C SER A 1137 25.83 -31.19 43.42
N ALA A 1138 25.34 -32.22 42.71
CA ALA A 1138 25.89 -33.57 42.77
C ALA A 1138 25.51 -34.37 41.51
N SER A 1139 26.40 -35.25 41.08
CA SER A 1139 26.20 -36.23 40.01
C SER A 1139 26.29 -37.65 40.57
N SER A 1140 25.66 -38.63 39.91
CA SER A 1140 26.26 -39.96 39.72
C SER A 1140 25.47 -40.81 38.70
N THR A 1141 26.20 -41.50 37.84
CA THR A 1141 25.78 -42.69 37.08
C THR A 1141 25.44 -43.88 37.98
N TYR A 1142 24.69 -44.87 37.47
CA TYR A 1142 25.00 -46.30 37.64
C TYR A 1142 24.31 -47.18 36.57
N LEU A 1143 24.79 -48.42 36.38
CA LEU A 1143 24.27 -49.43 35.43
C LEU A 1143 23.47 -50.55 36.16
N GLY A 1144 22.73 -51.40 35.43
CA GLY A 1144 22.43 -52.78 35.89
C GLY A 1144 21.10 -53.43 35.49
N ASP A 1145 21.01 -53.93 34.25
CA ASP A 1145 20.73 -55.34 33.89
C ASP A 1145 19.50 -56.15 34.43
N ASP A 1146 18.57 -56.44 33.50
CA ASP A 1146 18.18 -57.79 33.01
C ASP A 1146 16.88 -58.53 33.50
N LEU A 1147 16.40 -59.45 32.63
CA LEU A 1147 15.32 -60.45 32.71
C LEU A 1147 13.84 -59.96 32.67
N GLY A 1148 12.91 -60.60 31.93
CA GLY A 1148 13.04 -61.67 30.92
C GLY A 1148 11.71 -62.35 30.49
N GLU A 1149 11.56 -62.65 29.17
CA GLU A 1149 10.48 -63.41 28.49
C GLU A 1149 9.00 -62.90 28.63
N ALA A 1150 8.05 -63.12 27.69
CA ALA A 1150 7.97 -64.11 26.61
C ALA A 1150 7.16 -63.64 25.36
N ARG A 1151 7.60 -64.11 24.16
CA ARG A 1151 6.87 -64.69 22.99
C ARG A 1151 5.49 -64.12 22.55
N SER A 1152 5.06 -64.11 21.27
CA SER A 1152 5.63 -64.26 19.90
C SER A 1152 4.42 -64.21 18.89
N ARG A 1153 4.49 -64.09 17.54
CA ARG A 1153 5.57 -64.06 16.52
C ARG A 1153 5.04 -63.58 15.15
N GLN A 1154 5.97 -63.36 14.21
CA GLN A 1154 5.88 -63.40 12.72
C GLN A 1154 5.51 -62.14 11.91
N ALA A 1155 6.00 -61.98 10.66
CA ALA A 1155 7.40 -61.77 10.21
C ALA A 1155 7.52 -61.79 8.66
N SER A 1156 8.21 -60.80 8.09
CA SER A 1156 8.82 -60.85 6.74
C SER A 1156 10.01 -59.87 6.66
N ALA A 1157 10.95 -60.07 5.72
CA ALA A 1157 12.32 -59.54 5.81
C ALA A 1157 12.88 -58.98 4.47
N PRO A 1158 13.93 -58.13 4.48
CA PRO A 1158 14.43 -57.41 3.29
C PRO A 1158 15.54 -58.16 2.51
N VAL A 1159 15.87 -57.69 1.29
CA VAL A 1159 16.92 -58.27 0.43
C VAL A 1159 17.69 -57.20 -0.38
N THR A 1160 19.02 -57.27 -0.33
CA THR A 1160 20.02 -56.75 -1.31
C THR A 1160 21.32 -57.59 -1.18
N PRO A 1161 22.35 -57.47 -2.04
CA PRO A 1161 22.42 -57.12 -3.47
C PRO A 1161 23.13 -58.22 -4.31
N LYS A 1162 23.34 -58.02 -5.62
CA LYS A 1162 24.43 -58.70 -6.39
C LYS A 1162 24.80 -57.99 -7.72
N ARG A 1163 26.04 -58.25 -8.17
CA ARG A 1163 26.71 -57.79 -9.42
C ARG A 1163 26.97 -59.05 -10.30
N PRO A 1164 27.25 -58.97 -11.64
CA PRO A 1164 28.63 -58.67 -12.10
C PRO A 1164 28.88 -58.13 -13.55
N ALA A 1165 29.94 -57.32 -13.68
CA ALA A 1165 31.04 -57.33 -14.69
C ALA A 1165 30.86 -57.24 -16.24
N LYS A 1166 31.92 -56.65 -16.86
CA LYS A 1166 32.29 -56.43 -18.30
C LYS A 1166 31.65 -55.20 -18.99
N GLY A 1167 32.40 -54.33 -19.70
CA GLY A 1167 33.85 -54.03 -19.66
C GLY A 1167 34.52 -53.85 -21.04
N MET A 1168 34.96 -52.63 -21.36
CA MET A 1168 35.96 -52.30 -22.40
C MET A 1168 36.48 -50.85 -22.22
N SER A 1169 37.57 -50.49 -22.91
CA SER A 1169 38.30 -49.21 -22.78
C SER A 1169 38.77 -48.69 -24.16
N PHE A 1170 38.90 -47.37 -24.35
CA PHE A 1170 40.12 -46.71 -24.87
C PHE A 1170 39.98 -45.16 -24.96
N ASP A 1171 41.12 -44.53 -25.18
CA ASP A 1171 41.58 -43.15 -24.97
C ASP A 1171 40.95 -41.95 -25.73
N GLU A 1172 41.35 -40.75 -25.27
CA GLU A 1172 41.68 -39.50 -25.98
C GLU A 1172 40.71 -38.80 -26.97
N GLY A 1173 40.68 -37.45 -26.89
CA GLY A 1173 40.75 -36.63 -28.12
C GLY A 1173 39.85 -35.39 -28.26
N SER A 1174 40.46 -34.21 -28.16
CA SER A 1174 40.21 -33.01 -29.01
C SER A 1174 38.80 -32.39 -29.18
N VAL A 1175 38.64 -31.19 -28.59
CA VAL A 1175 38.17 -29.92 -29.22
C VAL A 1175 37.15 -29.98 -30.38
N ARG A 1176 35.93 -29.40 -30.18
CA ARG A 1176 35.36 -28.30 -31.02
C ARG A 1176 34.02 -27.70 -30.52
N SER A 1177 33.72 -26.53 -31.11
CA SER A 1177 32.68 -25.52 -30.80
C SER A 1177 31.21 -25.97 -30.97
N PRO A 1178 30.20 -25.18 -30.52
CA PRO A 1178 28.84 -25.69 -30.26
C PRO A 1178 27.88 -25.63 -31.47
N PRO A 1179 26.80 -26.44 -31.46
CA PRO A 1179 25.71 -26.35 -32.42
C PRO A 1179 24.71 -25.24 -32.07
N LYS A 1180 24.32 -24.44 -33.07
CA LYS A 1180 23.12 -23.59 -32.97
C LYS A 1180 21.86 -24.48 -32.89
N ARG A 1181 20.87 -24.09 -32.11
CA ARG A 1181 19.48 -24.58 -32.25
C ARG A 1181 18.53 -23.40 -32.43
N ALA A 1182 17.79 -23.43 -33.53
CA ALA A 1182 16.57 -22.67 -33.68
C ALA A 1182 15.38 -23.61 -33.42
N ARG A 1183 14.34 -23.08 -32.77
CA ARG A 1183 12.92 -23.50 -32.78
C ARG A 1183 12.16 -22.25 -32.37
N GLN A 1184 11.30 -21.73 -33.25
CA GLN A 1184 9.94 -22.18 -33.55
C GLN A 1184 8.99 -21.92 -32.39
N ASP A 1185 7.97 -21.16 -32.73
CA ASP A 1185 6.99 -20.51 -31.88
C ASP A 1185 5.96 -21.51 -31.34
N HIS A 1186 5.44 -21.23 -30.15
CA HIS A 1186 4.12 -21.66 -29.68
C HIS A 1186 3.64 -20.77 -28.54
#